data_AF-A0A9P8AIS4-F1
#
_entry.id   AF-A0A9P8AIS4-F1
#
_cell.length_a   1.000
_cell.length_b   1.000
_cell.length_c   1.000
_cell.angle_alpha   90.00
_cell.angle_beta   90.00
_cell.angle_gamma   90.00
#
_symmetry.space_group_name_H-M   'P 1'
#
loop_
_entity.id
_entity.type
_entity.pdbx_description
1 polymer ?
#
loop_
_entity_poly.entity_id
_entity_poly.type
_entity_poly.pdbx_seq_one_letter_code
_entity_poly.pdbx_strand_id
1 'polypeptide(L)'
;MCGILGVVLADTKKNVAPELFEGCMFLQHRGQDAAGIATCGPGGRLYQCKGNGMARDVFTQLRMDNLVGNMGIAHLRYPTAGSSAGSEAQPFYVNSPYGITLSHNGNLVNSIELRKYMDEVVHRHINTDSDSELLINIFASELQKFKKSRVNLEDLFSALEGTMKAIRGAYACTIMLAGYGIIGIRDPNGIRPLLFGERYNSQTNTYDYMLASESVVLKAHGFNTFRDVKPGEAVIIPKDVGSSGKRPEFRQLVEPSTFAPDIFEYVYFARPDSVLDGISVYRSRIDMGDRLADKIKRSIPNGEQIDVVIPVPDTARTSALQCAQSLNVPYREGFVKNRYIGRTFIMPDQQSRRLSVRRKLNAMESEFKGRNVLLVDDSIVRGTTSKEIVAMAREAGAKKVFFASCAPPIRHNHIYGIDLADTKALVAYDRLDDEIANAIGADQVIYQELEDLIDCCKSEAVPQFEVGVFNGQYVTGVEDSYLKELEKIRAQNQRLREGHGKGLAVDAAFDSADMVDIKAEVDIIYYFKRTQVFQSIMSSPVVAAVHGQSLANSAPLSIFSYCASSILMTVTNKYVLSGYSFNLNFFLLAVQGIVCITTISTLKALGIITYRKFNVDEAKKWSPIAILLVVMIYTSSKALKYLSIPVYTIFKNLTIILIAYGEVLWFGGRVTSMALGSFLLMVLSSVVAYYGDNAEAKTASDTMTMYLGYLWMFTNCFSSAAFVLVMRKRIKLTNFKDFDTMYYNNLLSIPILLACSFLLEDWSPANLALNFPEDKRAATILAMIFSGASSVAISYCSAWCVRVTSSTTYSMVGALNKLPIALSGLVFFDAAVNFWSVSSIFIGFGAGLVYAVAKQRQQMETAPKLPK
;
A
#
# COMPACT_ATOMS: atom_id res chain seq x y z
N MET A 1 -13.46 0.97 13.57
CA MET A 1 -13.15 0.64 14.96
C MET A 1 -11.88 -0.14 14.95
N CYS A 2 -10.92 0.13 15.81
CA CYS A 2 -9.58 -0.44 15.73
C CYS A 2 -9.31 -1.40 16.89
N GLY A 3 -8.26 -2.22 16.78
CA GLY A 3 -7.73 -3.00 17.89
C GLY A 3 -6.45 -2.36 18.43
N ILE A 4 -6.32 -2.23 19.74
CA ILE A 4 -5.10 -1.71 20.39
C ILE A 4 -4.59 -2.65 21.47
N LEU A 5 -3.26 -2.67 21.64
CA LEU A 5 -2.56 -3.46 22.64
C LEU A 5 -1.41 -2.66 23.26
N GLY A 6 -1.10 -2.92 24.52
CA GLY A 6 0.12 -2.46 25.17
C GLY A 6 0.62 -3.52 26.13
N VAL A 7 1.92 -3.83 26.12
CA VAL A 7 2.49 -4.89 26.97
C VAL A 7 3.77 -4.41 27.61
N VAL A 8 3.94 -4.69 28.90
CA VAL A 8 5.19 -4.49 29.65
C VAL A 8 5.56 -5.81 30.32
N LEU A 9 6.72 -6.36 29.94
CA LEU A 9 7.29 -7.56 30.54
C LEU A 9 8.23 -7.18 31.69
N ALA A 10 8.15 -7.92 32.79
CA ALA A 10 9.06 -7.78 33.92
C ALA A 10 10.51 -8.13 33.56
N ASP A 11 10.69 -9.13 32.69
CA ASP A 11 12.01 -9.51 32.18
C ASP A 11 12.47 -8.53 31.10
N THR A 12 13.32 -7.59 31.51
CA THR A 12 13.88 -6.55 30.63
C THR A 12 14.77 -7.09 29.49
N LYS A 13 15.15 -8.37 29.54
CA LYS A 13 15.94 -9.02 28.49
C LYS A 13 15.09 -9.64 27.38
N LYS A 14 13.78 -9.79 27.59
CA LYS A 14 12.86 -10.35 26.60
C LYS A 14 12.37 -9.28 25.63
N ASN A 15 12.13 -9.70 24.38
CA ASN A 15 11.45 -8.88 23.39
C ASN A 15 9.94 -9.11 23.46
N VAL A 16 9.18 -8.04 23.56
CA VAL A 16 7.72 -8.07 23.67
C VAL A 16 7.00 -8.22 22.32
N ALA A 17 7.71 -7.95 21.22
CA ALA A 17 7.12 -7.93 19.89
C ALA A 17 6.36 -9.23 19.52
N PRO A 18 6.87 -10.45 19.79
CA PRO A 18 6.14 -11.69 19.49
C PRO A 18 4.77 -11.76 20.18
N GLU A 19 4.69 -11.34 21.45
CA GLU A 19 3.45 -11.35 22.24
C GLU A 19 2.44 -10.31 21.71
N LEU A 20 2.92 -9.12 21.32
CA LEU A 20 2.10 -8.13 20.62
C LEU A 20 1.58 -8.63 19.27
N PHE A 21 2.43 -9.32 18.50
CA PHE A 21 2.04 -9.89 17.21
C PHE A 21 0.96 -10.95 17.35
N GLU A 22 1.13 -11.89 18.29
CA GLU A 22 0.11 -12.90 18.59
C GLU A 22 -1.19 -12.25 19.07
N GLY A 23 -1.11 -11.25 19.96
CA GLY A 23 -2.28 -10.47 20.38
C GLY A 23 -3.00 -9.81 19.20
N CYS A 24 -2.25 -9.25 18.23
CA CYS A 24 -2.83 -8.70 17.01
C CYS A 24 -3.59 -9.77 16.19
N MET A 25 -3.14 -11.03 16.18
CA MET A 25 -3.86 -12.11 15.50
C MET A 25 -5.22 -12.39 16.15
N PHE A 26 -5.34 -12.30 17.47
CA PHE A 26 -6.63 -12.45 18.18
C PHE A 26 -7.59 -11.28 17.91
N LEU A 27 -7.06 -10.05 17.77
CA LEU A 27 -7.82 -8.84 17.47
C LEU A 27 -7.97 -8.54 15.97
N GLN A 28 -7.51 -9.41 15.08
CA GLN A 28 -7.49 -9.15 13.63
C GLN A 28 -8.88 -8.80 13.04
N HIS A 29 -9.94 -9.27 13.68
CA HIS A 29 -11.33 -8.95 13.32
C HIS A 29 -11.66 -7.46 13.51
N ARG A 30 -11.01 -6.76 14.45
CA ARG A 30 -11.13 -5.31 14.67
C ARG A 30 -10.42 -4.46 13.63
N GLY A 31 -9.65 -5.03 12.71
CA GLY A 31 -8.94 -4.19 11.74
C GLY A 31 -8.02 -4.99 10.85
N GLN A 32 -8.28 -4.98 9.55
CA GLN A 32 -7.55 -5.76 8.55
C GLN A 32 -6.83 -4.87 7.51
N ASP A 33 -6.93 -3.55 7.67
CA ASP A 33 -6.49 -2.58 6.65
C ASP A 33 -5.04 -2.18 6.79
N ALA A 34 -4.60 -2.02 8.03
CA ALA A 34 -3.21 -1.78 8.38
C ALA A 34 -2.94 -2.36 9.77
N ALA A 35 -1.66 -2.63 10.02
CA ALA A 35 -1.18 -3.04 11.34
C ALA A 35 0.11 -2.29 11.67
N GLY A 36 0.37 -2.08 12.96
CA GLY A 36 1.65 -1.57 13.41
C GLY A 36 1.98 -1.97 14.84
N ILE A 37 3.28 -2.13 15.11
CA ILE A 37 3.86 -2.37 16.43
C ILE A 37 4.96 -1.32 16.64
N ALA A 38 5.01 -0.76 17.85
CA ALA A 38 6.13 0.05 18.32
C ALA A 38 6.65 -0.51 19.65
N THR A 39 7.96 -0.75 19.75
CA THR A 39 8.63 -1.22 20.97
C THR A 39 9.67 -0.22 21.47
N CYS A 40 10.02 -0.31 22.75
CA CYS A 40 11.07 0.52 23.35
C CYS A 40 12.24 -0.35 23.79
N GLY A 41 13.38 -0.21 23.09
CA GLY A 41 14.61 -0.89 23.42
C GLY A 41 15.47 -0.17 24.47
N PRO A 42 16.70 -0.66 24.68
CA PRO A 42 17.66 -0.06 25.62
C PRO A 42 17.88 1.44 25.37
N GLY A 43 18.09 2.18 26.47
CA GLY A 43 18.29 3.63 26.40
C GLY A 43 17.05 4.46 26.05
N GLY A 44 15.87 3.84 25.94
CA GLY A 44 14.63 4.54 25.59
C GLY A 44 14.39 4.68 24.08
N ARG A 45 15.16 3.99 23.24
CA ARG A 45 15.02 4.07 21.78
C ARG A 45 13.75 3.36 21.31
N LEU A 46 12.92 4.06 20.56
CA LEU A 46 11.71 3.50 19.96
C LEU A 46 12.03 2.83 18.62
N TYR A 47 11.42 1.66 18.39
CA TYR A 47 11.46 0.90 17.14
C TYR A 47 10.03 0.74 16.65
N GLN A 48 9.77 1.03 15.38
CA GLN A 48 8.42 0.98 14.84
C GLN A 48 8.38 0.21 13.52
N CYS A 49 7.39 -0.66 13.41
CA CYS A 49 7.06 -1.40 12.21
C CYS A 49 5.57 -1.25 11.94
N LYS A 50 5.20 -0.59 10.84
CA LYS A 50 3.80 -0.42 10.42
C LYS A 50 3.64 -0.55 8.91
N GLY A 51 2.42 -0.84 8.45
CA GLY A 51 2.10 -0.93 7.03
C GLY A 51 0.66 -1.35 6.78
N ASN A 52 0.24 -1.23 5.51
CA ASN A 52 -1.07 -1.71 5.08
C ASN A 52 -1.09 -3.24 4.96
N GLY A 53 -2.26 -3.83 5.23
CA GLY A 53 -2.49 -5.27 5.24
C GLY A 53 -2.85 -5.81 6.63
N MET A 54 -3.10 -7.12 6.68
CA MET A 54 -3.30 -7.85 7.94
C MET A 54 -1.98 -7.95 8.71
N ALA A 55 -2.05 -8.20 10.02
CA ALA A 55 -0.87 -8.31 10.88
C ALA A 55 0.14 -9.32 10.33
N ARG A 56 -0.32 -10.50 9.91
CA ARG A 56 0.52 -11.56 9.31
C ARG A 56 1.30 -11.11 8.06
N ASP A 57 0.76 -10.16 7.30
CA ASP A 57 1.36 -9.68 6.05
C ASP A 57 2.34 -8.53 6.33
N VAL A 58 2.05 -7.72 7.36
CA VAL A 58 2.88 -6.59 7.78
C VAL A 58 4.11 -7.08 8.56
N PHE A 59 3.93 -8.02 9.49
CA PHE A 59 4.96 -8.45 10.43
C PHE A 59 5.67 -9.74 9.96
N THR A 60 6.57 -9.59 9.00
CA THR A 60 7.46 -10.70 8.61
C THR A 60 8.54 -10.92 9.66
N GLN A 61 9.12 -12.13 9.71
CA GLN A 61 10.19 -12.46 10.67
C GLN A 61 11.30 -11.40 10.70
N LEU A 62 11.80 -11.01 9.52
CA LEU A 62 12.84 -9.98 9.39
C LEU A 62 12.43 -8.63 10.00
N ARG A 63 11.15 -8.24 9.89
CA ARG A 63 10.65 -6.98 10.47
C ARG A 63 10.48 -7.11 11.98
N MET A 64 10.06 -8.28 12.45
CA MET A 64 9.91 -8.60 13.87
C MET A 64 11.24 -8.62 14.60
N ASP A 65 12.31 -9.13 13.98
CA ASP A 65 13.65 -9.18 14.58
C ASP A 65 14.21 -7.79 14.94
N ASN A 66 13.72 -6.74 14.27
CA ASN A 66 14.12 -5.35 14.55
C ASN A 66 13.32 -4.70 15.69
N LEU A 67 12.26 -5.33 16.18
CA LEU A 67 11.42 -4.82 17.26
C LEU A 67 11.92 -5.34 18.61
N VAL A 68 12.91 -4.63 19.16
CA VAL A 68 13.57 -5.00 20.42
C VAL A 68 12.95 -4.29 21.63
N GLY A 69 13.13 -4.90 22.80
CA GLY A 69 12.74 -4.33 24.10
C GLY A 69 11.54 -5.02 24.75
N ASN A 70 11.41 -4.82 26.06
CA ASN A 70 10.44 -5.51 26.92
C ASN A 70 9.08 -4.80 27.04
N MET A 71 8.93 -3.63 26.42
CA MET A 71 7.66 -2.91 26.38
C MET A 71 7.33 -2.38 24.98
N GLY A 72 6.05 -2.35 24.64
CA GLY A 72 5.58 -1.90 23.34
C GLY A 72 4.06 -1.84 23.24
N ILE A 73 3.59 -1.17 22.18
CA ILE A 73 2.18 -1.02 21.84
C ILE A 73 1.93 -1.47 20.41
N ALA A 74 0.70 -1.87 20.12
CA ALA A 74 0.29 -2.28 18.79
C ALA A 74 -1.09 -1.73 18.41
N HIS A 75 -1.33 -1.66 17.12
CA HIS A 75 -2.58 -1.19 16.55
C HIS A 75 -2.98 -1.99 15.31
N LEU A 76 -4.28 -2.23 15.16
CA LEU A 76 -4.93 -2.80 13.98
C LEU A 76 -5.97 -1.81 13.47
N ARG A 77 -5.78 -1.34 12.24
CA ARG A 77 -6.67 -0.36 11.63
C ARG A 77 -7.83 -1.03 10.91
N TYR A 78 -9.04 -0.61 11.24
CA TYR A 78 -10.18 -0.74 10.37
C TYR A 78 -10.32 0.55 9.55
N PRO A 79 -10.68 0.47 8.25
CA PRO A 79 -10.81 1.67 7.44
C PRO A 79 -11.83 2.64 8.08
N THR A 80 -11.43 3.89 8.29
CA THR A 80 -12.31 4.97 8.74
C THR A 80 -12.24 6.14 7.77
N ALA A 81 -13.19 7.07 7.86
CA ALA A 81 -13.11 8.33 7.13
C ALA A 81 -11.81 9.07 7.54
N GLY A 82 -11.00 9.49 6.55
CA GLY A 82 -9.73 10.19 6.80
C GLY A 82 -8.54 9.29 7.19
N SER A 83 -8.62 7.96 7.08
CA SER A 83 -7.47 7.07 7.36
C SER A 83 -7.38 5.88 6.40
N SER A 84 -6.66 6.06 5.28
CA SER A 84 -6.44 5.02 4.27
C SER A 84 -5.00 4.89 3.78
N ALA A 85 -4.16 5.91 3.97
CA ALA A 85 -2.77 5.87 3.57
C ALA A 85 -1.94 4.99 4.52
N GLY A 86 -0.84 4.41 4.02
CA GLY A 86 0.10 3.67 4.87
C GLY A 86 0.81 4.55 5.91
N SER A 87 0.96 5.84 5.64
CA SER A 87 1.45 6.85 6.59
C SER A 87 0.55 6.99 7.82
N GLU A 88 -0.77 6.83 7.63
CA GLU A 88 -1.81 6.90 8.67
C GLU A 88 -1.96 5.58 9.44
N ALA A 89 -1.13 4.56 9.16
CA ALA A 89 -1.08 3.40 10.04
C ALA A 89 -0.54 3.84 11.41
N GLN A 90 -1.17 3.35 12.47
CA GLN A 90 -0.74 3.57 13.85
C GLN A 90 0.18 2.42 14.30
N PRO A 91 0.99 2.57 15.37
CA PRO A 91 1.08 3.72 16.27
C PRO A 91 1.61 5.01 15.62
N PHE A 92 1.15 6.18 16.06
CA PHE A 92 1.80 7.47 15.74
C PHE A 92 2.99 7.71 16.68
N TYR A 93 3.91 8.58 16.27
CA TYR A 93 5.09 8.95 17.05
C TYR A 93 5.35 10.46 16.94
N VAL A 94 5.67 11.07 18.08
CA VAL A 94 6.24 12.43 18.14
C VAL A 94 7.50 12.40 18.99
N ASN A 95 8.55 13.09 18.55
CA ASN A 95 9.84 13.10 19.24
C ASN A 95 9.89 14.05 20.44
N SER A 96 8.98 15.02 20.52
CA SER A 96 8.98 16.05 21.56
C SER A 96 7.58 16.28 22.15
N PRO A 97 7.45 16.37 23.49
CA PRO A 97 8.52 16.16 24.47
C PRO A 97 8.77 14.66 24.72
N TYR A 98 9.99 14.32 25.16
CA TYR A 98 10.43 12.99 25.66
C TYR A 98 10.40 11.78 24.71
N GLY A 99 9.61 11.82 23.63
CA GLY A 99 9.38 10.69 22.73
C GLY A 99 8.13 9.91 23.13
N ILE A 100 7.03 10.16 22.42
CA ILE A 100 5.71 9.60 22.70
C ILE A 100 5.28 8.79 21.49
N THR A 101 4.70 7.62 21.72
CA THR A 101 3.97 6.88 20.69
C THR A 101 2.59 6.49 21.18
N LEU A 102 1.60 6.49 20.29
CA LEU A 102 0.19 6.36 20.64
C LEU A 102 -0.56 5.49 19.64
N SER A 103 -1.38 4.58 20.16
CA SER A 103 -2.40 3.85 19.42
C SER A 103 -3.78 4.21 19.98
N HIS A 104 -4.73 4.46 19.11
CA HIS A 104 -6.05 4.97 19.40
C HIS A 104 -7.11 4.10 18.73
N ASN A 105 -8.11 3.70 19.53
CA ASN A 105 -9.36 3.13 19.05
C ASN A 105 -10.49 4.09 19.39
N GLY A 106 -11.07 4.75 18.39
CA GLY A 106 -12.14 5.72 18.61
C GLY A 106 -12.27 6.74 17.48
N ASN A 107 -12.95 7.86 17.78
CA ASN A 107 -13.00 9.03 16.92
C ASN A 107 -13.22 10.32 17.74
N LEU A 108 -12.46 11.38 17.43
CA LEU A 108 -12.67 12.71 18.00
C LEU A 108 -13.71 13.53 17.22
N VAL A 109 -14.70 14.07 17.92
CA VAL A 109 -15.80 14.87 17.32
C VAL A 109 -15.47 16.36 17.20
N ASN A 110 -14.54 16.88 17.99
CA ASN A 110 -14.08 18.28 17.92
C ASN A 110 -12.73 18.42 17.20
N SER A 111 -12.43 17.54 16.24
CA SER A 111 -11.15 17.50 15.52
C SER A 111 -10.82 18.77 14.72
N ILE A 112 -11.84 19.48 14.21
CA ILE A 112 -11.68 20.73 13.46
C ILE A 112 -11.15 21.85 14.37
N GLU A 113 -11.81 22.06 15.51
CA GLU A 113 -11.42 23.03 16.52
C GLU A 113 -10.01 22.75 17.03
N LEU A 114 -9.75 21.49 17.40
CA LEU A 114 -8.46 21.05 17.92
C LEU A 114 -7.32 21.22 16.91
N ARG A 115 -7.57 20.96 15.62
CA ARG A 115 -6.58 21.18 14.56
C ARG A 115 -6.23 22.66 14.42
N LYS A 116 -7.23 23.54 14.46
CA LYS A 116 -7.02 25.00 14.45
C LYS A 116 -6.20 25.45 15.67
N TYR A 117 -6.55 24.97 16.87
CA TYR A 117 -5.79 25.24 18.10
C TYR A 117 -4.33 24.75 18.02
N MET A 118 -4.10 23.55 17.48
CA MET A 118 -2.75 23.02 17.30
C MET A 118 -1.89 23.89 16.36
N ASP A 119 -2.48 24.43 15.29
CA ASP A 119 -1.75 25.24 14.30
C ASP A 119 -1.53 26.68 14.77
N GLU A 120 -2.59 27.36 15.22
CA GLU A 120 -2.58 28.79 15.55
C GLU A 120 -1.97 29.10 16.93
N VAL A 121 -2.12 28.20 17.91
CA VAL A 121 -1.71 28.46 19.31
C VAL A 121 -0.50 27.62 19.73
N VAL A 122 -0.50 26.32 19.41
CA VAL A 122 0.57 25.41 19.84
C VAL A 122 1.70 25.33 18.81
N HIS A 123 1.43 25.70 17.56
CA HIS A 123 2.33 25.62 16.41
C HIS A 123 2.87 24.21 16.16
N ARG A 124 1.98 23.21 16.25
CA ARG A 124 2.24 21.81 15.89
C ARG A 124 1.48 21.46 14.63
N HIS A 125 2.21 21.27 13.54
CA HIS A 125 1.65 20.80 12.29
C HIS A 125 1.15 19.35 12.41
N ILE A 126 -0.07 19.11 11.96
CA ILE A 126 -0.68 17.77 11.88
C ILE A 126 -0.63 17.33 10.41
N ASN A 127 0.17 16.30 10.13
CA ASN A 127 0.55 15.90 8.77
C ASN A 127 -0.50 14.99 8.09
N THR A 128 -1.41 14.39 8.84
CA THR A 128 -2.43 13.47 8.34
C THR A 128 -3.86 13.92 8.71
N ASP A 129 -4.84 13.27 8.09
CA ASP A 129 -6.25 13.45 8.42
C ASP A 129 -6.69 12.55 9.60
N SER A 130 -5.77 11.76 10.17
CA SER A 130 -6.05 10.94 11.34
C SER A 130 -6.15 11.79 12.60
N ASP A 131 -7.29 11.69 13.27
CA ASP A 131 -7.53 12.24 14.60
C ASP A 131 -6.55 11.70 15.67
N SER A 132 -5.88 10.59 15.38
CA SER A 132 -4.96 9.92 16.29
C SER A 132 -3.61 10.66 16.33
N GLU A 133 -3.20 11.29 15.21
CA GLU A 133 -2.05 12.20 15.18
C GLU A 133 -2.35 13.51 15.92
N LEU A 134 -3.60 13.97 15.84
CA LEU A 134 -4.07 15.12 16.60
C LEU A 134 -4.05 14.83 18.10
N LEU A 135 -4.59 13.68 18.52
CA LEU A 135 -4.64 13.25 19.93
C LEU A 135 -3.24 13.17 20.56
N ILE A 136 -2.27 12.53 19.89
CA ILE A 136 -0.89 12.45 20.41
C ILE A 136 -0.23 13.84 20.55
N ASN A 137 -0.53 14.78 19.64
CA ASN A 137 0.02 16.13 19.71
C ASN A 137 -0.63 16.98 20.81
N ILE A 138 -1.92 16.78 21.10
CA ILE A 138 -2.58 17.41 22.25
C ILE A 138 -1.94 16.93 23.54
N PHE A 139 -1.77 15.62 23.72
CA PHE A 139 -1.09 15.06 24.89
C PHE A 139 0.36 15.56 25.01
N ALA A 140 1.08 15.64 23.89
CA ALA A 140 2.43 16.21 23.86
C ALA A 140 2.44 17.69 24.29
N SER A 141 1.44 18.47 23.89
CA SER A 141 1.26 19.88 24.29
C SER A 141 1.02 20.02 25.79
N GLU A 142 0.11 19.20 26.35
CA GLU A 142 -0.16 19.18 27.79
C GLU A 142 1.10 18.82 28.60
N LEU A 143 1.87 17.82 28.16
CA LEU A 143 3.14 17.48 28.80
C LEU A 143 4.18 18.60 28.71
N GLN A 144 4.17 19.39 27.65
CA GLN A 144 5.14 20.47 27.45
C GLN A 144 4.93 21.63 28.45
N LYS A 145 3.73 21.81 29.01
CA LYS A 145 3.42 22.86 29.99
C LYS A 145 4.26 22.77 31.27
N PHE A 146 4.70 21.56 31.65
CA PHE A 146 5.48 21.34 32.86
C PHE A 146 6.94 21.81 32.76
N LYS A 147 7.49 21.94 31.53
CA LYS A 147 8.86 22.42 31.27
C LYS A 147 9.96 21.68 32.06
N LYS A 148 9.77 20.39 32.35
CA LYS A 148 10.75 19.56 33.07
C LYS A 148 11.64 18.77 32.11
N SER A 149 12.87 18.46 32.51
CA SER A 149 13.74 17.55 31.74
C SER A 149 13.25 16.10 31.80
N ARG A 150 12.59 15.72 32.91
CA ARG A 150 11.90 14.44 33.09
C ARG A 150 10.60 14.66 33.86
N VAL A 151 9.52 14.08 33.36
CA VAL A 151 8.22 14.09 34.04
C VAL A 151 8.17 13.01 35.12
N ASN A 152 7.44 13.30 36.19
CA ASN A 152 7.08 12.31 37.20
C ASN A 152 5.65 11.81 36.96
N LEU A 153 5.15 10.96 37.88
CA LEU A 153 3.82 10.36 37.75
C LEU A 153 2.69 11.38 37.85
N GLU A 154 2.80 12.35 38.76
CA GLU A 154 1.81 13.43 38.93
C GLU A 154 1.72 14.29 37.67
N ASP A 155 2.87 14.66 37.08
CA ASP A 155 2.91 15.42 35.84
C ASP A 155 2.17 14.69 34.70
N LEU A 156 2.34 13.36 34.61
CA LEU A 156 1.68 12.54 33.59
C LEU A 156 0.17 12.50 33.79
N PHE A 157 -0.29 12.25 35.01
CA PHE A 157 -1.72 12.23 35.29
C PHE A 157 -2.36 13.61 35.05
N SER A 158 -1.72 14.70 35.47
CA SER A 158 -2.21 16.05 35.20
C SER A 158 -2.22 16.38 33.69
N ALA A 159 -1.22 15.94 32.92
CA ALA A 159 -1.22 16.12 31.46
C ALA A 159 -2.33 15.32 30.76
N LEU A 160 -2.56 14.07 31.20
CA LEU A 160 -3.65 13.24 30.70
C LEU A 160 -5.01 13.84 31.05
N GLU A 161 -5.18 14.36 32.26
CA GLU A 161 -6.41 15.06 32.68
C GLU A 161 -6.67 16.28 31.78
N GLY A 162 -5.66 17.12 31.54
CA GLY A 162 -5.75 18.24 30.60
C GLY A 162 -6.13 17.79 29.18
N THR A 163 -5.55 16.67 28.73
CA THR A 163 -5.86 16.08 27.42
C THR A 163 -7.32 15.65 27.34
N MET A 164 -7.79 14.89 28.33
CA MET A 164 -9.16 14.34 28.38
C MET A 164 -10.22 15.44 28.52
N LYS A 165 -9.89 16.58 29.14
CA LYS A 165 -10.74 17.77 29.19
C LYS A 165 -10.81 18.52 27.86
N ALA A 166 -9.74 18.50 27.05
CA ALA A 166 -9.70 19.19 25.76
C ALA A 166 -10.37 18.40 24.63
N ILE A 167 -10.24 17.07 24.64
CA ILE A 167 -10.78 16.22 23.57
C ILE A 167 -12.22 15.78 23.86
N ARG A 168 -13.06 15.79 22.82
CA ARG A 168 -14.42 15.25 22.84
C ARG A 168 -14.56 14.13 21.83
N GLY A 169 -15.30 13.09 22.20
CA GLY A 169 -15.55 11.94 21.34
C GLY A 169 -15.45 10.65 22.13
N ALA A 170 -15.12 9.58 21.41
CA ALA A 170 -14.91 8.27 21.99
C ALA A 170 -13.47 7.84 21.74
N TYR A 171 -12.78 7.33 22.76
CA TYR A 171 -11.38 6.96 22.64
C TYR A 171 -10.98 5.96 23.73
N ALA A 172 -10.32 4.89 23.29
CA ALA A 172 -9.43 4.08 24.11
C ALA A 172 -8.02 4.25 23.53
N CYS A 173 -7.03 4.55 24.37
CA CYS A 173 -5.66 4.72 23.91
C CYS A 173 -4.67 3.85 24.68
N THR A 174 -3.66 3.37 23.97
CA THR A 174 -2.42 2.86 24.55
C THR A 174 -1.28 3.79 24.13
N ILE A 175 -0.57 4.32 25.10
CA ILE A 175 0.48 5.33 24.89
C ILE A 175 1.76 4.77 25.49
N MET A 176 2.88 4.88 24.79
CA MET A 176 4.19 4.55 25.34
C MET A 176 5.05 5.80 25.37
N LEU A 177 5.56 6.10 26.56
CA LEU A 177 6.48 7.20 26.80
C LEU A 177 7.89 6.62 26.91
N ALA A 178 8.78 7.05 26.02
CA ALA A 178 10.12 6.52 25.89
C ALA A 178 10.87 6.55 27.23
N GLY A 179 11.31 5.38 27.68
CA GLY A 179 12.06 5.25 28.92
C GLY A 179 11.27 5.53 30.21
N TYR A 180 9.94 5.63 30.16
CA TYR A 180 9.08 5.73 31.34
C TYR A 180 8.17 4.51 31.53
N GLY A 181 7.32 4.19 30.53
CA GLY A 181 6.33 3.13 30.65
C GLY A 181 5.22 3.20 29.61
N ILE A 182 4.16 2.41 29.83
CA ILE A 182 2.94 2.37 29.02
C ILE A 182 1.77 2.96 29.81
N ILE A 183 0.89 3.66 29.12
CA ILE A 183 -0.28 4.34 29.69
C ILE A 183 -1.52 3.84 28.93
N GLY A 184 -2.59 3.56 29.66
CA GLY A 184 -3.92 3.33 29.11
C GLY A 184 -4.87 4.44 29.56
N ILE A 185 -5.68 4.96 28.65
CA ILE A 185 -6.79 5.88 28.97
C ILE A 185 -8.06 5.49 28.25
N ARG A 186 -9.20 5.77 28.88
CA ARG A 186 -10.54 5.53 28.33
C ARG A 186 -11.41 6.78 28.46
N ASP A 187 -12.20 7.06 27.43
CA ASP A 187 -13.05 8.25 27.39
C ASP A 187 -14.04 8.34 28.58
N PRO A 188 -14.47 9.56 28.98
CA PRO A 188 -15.37 9.75 30.13
C PRO A 188 -16.74 9.08 30.02
N ASN A 189 -17.14 8.67 28.81
CA ASN A 189 -18.38 7.92 28.59
C ASN A 189 -18.14 6.40 28.53
N GLY A 190 -16.90 5.93 28.56
CA GLY A 190 -16.57 4.50 28.45
C GLY A 190 -16.96 3.88 27.11
N ILE A 191 -17.09 4.67 26.05
CA ILE A 191 -17.70 4.24 24.78
C ILE A 191 -16.84 3.16 24.09
N ARG A 192 -15.52 3.31 24.08
CA ARG A 192 -14.60 2.31 23.47
C ARG A 192 -14.01 1.39 24.53
N PRO A 193 -13.90 0.07 24.28
CA PRO A 193 -13.41 -0.87 25.29
C PRO A 193 -11.89 -0.80 25.46
N LEU A 194 -11.45 -0.90 26.72
CA LEU A 194 -10.05 -1.04 27.12
C LEU A 194 -9.97 -1.80 28.43
N LEU A 195 -9.22 -2.90 28.44
CA LEU A 195 -9.01 -3.73 29.59
C LEU A 195 -7.55 -3.74 29.99
N PHE A 196 -7.31 -3.88 31.29
CA PHE A 196 -6.02 -4.11 31.91
C PHE A 196 -5.97 -5.52 32.48
N GLY A 197 -4.89 -6.25 32.22
CA GLY A 197 -4.63 -7.57 32.79
C GLY A 197 -3.23 -7.68 33.38
N GLU A 198 -3.09 -8.60 34.34
CA GLU A 198 -1.83 -8.97 34.97
C GLU A 198 -1.56 -10.48 34.88
N ARG A 199 -0.28 -10.83 34.71
CA ARG A 199 0.21 -12.20 34.67
C ARG A 199 1.35 -12.37 35.67
N TYR A 200 1.12 -13.18 36.70
CA TYR A 200 2.13 -13.50 37.70
C TYR A 200 3.06 -14.62 37.21
N ASN A 201 4.36 -14.42 37.34
CA ASN A 201 5.37 -15.45 37.12
C ASN A 201 5.92 -15.94 38.46
N SER A 202 5.58 -17.18 38.82
CA SER A 202 5.98 -17.81 40.08
C SER A 202 7.48 -18.12 40.17
N GLN A 203 8.18 -18.26 39.04
CA GLN A 203 9.62 -18.56 39.03
C GLN A 203 10.46 -17.33 39.34
N THR A 204 10.04 -16.16 38.85
CA THR A 204 10.75 -14.89 39.04
C THR A 204 10.13 -14.02 40.14
N ASN A 205 8.96 -14.39 40.65
CA ASN A 205 8.14 -13.60 41.57
C ASN A 205 7.85 -12.18 41.04
N THR A 206 7.56 -12.06 39.74
CA THR A 206 7.31 -10.78 39.05
C THR A 206 5.97 -10.81 38.32
N TYR A 207 5.50 -9.63 37.88
CA TYR A 207 4.27 -9.47 37.12
C TYR A 207 4.54 -8.84 35.77
N ASP A 208 3.96 -9.43 34.72
CA ASP A 208 3.80 -8.79 33.43
C ASP A 208 2.42 -8.12 33.36
N TYR A 209 2.29 -7.09 32.54
CA TYR A 209 1.06 -6.32 32.38
C TYR A 209 0.68 -6.13 30.92
N MET A 210 -0.63 -6.20 30.63
CA MET A 210 -1.17 -6.02 29.28
C MET A 210 -2.41 -5.12 29.29
N LEU A 211 -2.48 -4.22 28.33
CA LEU A 211 -3.68 -3.48 27.93
C LEU A 211 -4.19 -4.06 26.61
N ALA A 212 -5.49 -4.27 26.50
CA ALA A 212 -6.11 -4.79 25.27
C ALA A 212 -7.53 -4.25 25.08
N SER A 213 -7.96 -4.12 23.82
CA SER A 213 -9.36 -3.79 23.50
C SER A 213 -10.36 -4.86 23.91
N GLU A 214 -9.94 -6.13 24.07
CA GLU A 214 -10.83 -7.24 24.44
C GLU A 214 -10.16 -8.23 25.39
N SER A 215 -10.94 -8.78 26.33
CA SER A 215 -10.48 -9.79 27.29
C SER A 215 -10.02 -11.09 26.67
N VAL A 216 -10.47 -11.46 25.46
CA VAL A 216 -10.01 -12.68 24.78
C VAL A 216 -8.49 -12.70 24.58
N VAL A 217 -7.88 -11.53 24.36
CA VAL A 217 -6.42 -11.42 24.20
C VAL A 217 -5.72 -11.70 25.52
N LEU A 218 -6.22 -11.11 26.61
CA LEU A 218 -5.68 -11.29 27.95
C LEU A 218 -5.72 -12.77 28.35
N LYS A 219 -6.88 -13.41 28.17
CA LYS A 219 -7.07 -14.85 28.46
C LYS A 219 -6.14 -15.72 27.62
N ALA A 220 -6.03 -15.46 26.30
CA ALA A 220 -5.18 -16.24 25.41
C ALA A 220 -3.69 -16.18 25.80
N HIS A 221 -3.24 -15.05 26.36
CA HIS A 221 -1.87 -14.84 26.84
C HIS A 221 -1.66 -15.17 28.33
N GLY A 222 -2.66 -15.73 29.01
CA GLY A 222 -2.58 -16.13 30.41
C GLY A 222 -2.67 -14.99 31.43
N PHE A 223 -3.12 -13.80 31.03
CA PHE A 223 -3.45 -12.68 31.93
C PHE A 223 -4.84 -12.92 32.53
N ASN A 224 -4.92 -13.85 33.48
CA ASN A 224 -6.18 -14.34 34.05
C ASN A 224 -6.83 -13.36 35.03
N THR A 225 -6.04 -12.48 35.66
CA THR A 225 -6.56 -11.39 36.48
C THR A 225 -6.65 -10.14 35.61
N PHE A 226 -7.87 -9.72 35.28
CA PHE A 226 -8.09 -8.53 34.46
C PHE A 226 -9.34 -7.77 34.87
N ARG A 227 -9.37 -6.48 34.51
CA ARG A 227 -10.52 -5.58 34.67
C ARG A 227 -10.59 -4.58 33.53
N ASP A 228 -11.78 -4.03 33.29
CA ASP A 228 -11.95 -2.88 32.42
C ASP A 228 -11.32 -1.62 33.04
N VAL A 229 -10.72 -0.77 32.21
CA VAL A 229 -10.36 0.61 32.57
C VAL A 229 -11.67 1.39 32.66
N LYS A 230 -11.89 2.11 33.75
CA LYS A 230 -13.16 2.81 34.00
C LYS A 230 -13.31 4.04 33.08
N PRO A 231 -14.53 4.51 32.83
CA PRO A 231 -14.76 5.77 32.11
C PRO A 231 -14.00 6.91 32.77
N GLY A 232 -13.20 7.67 32.01
CA GLY A 232 -12.44 8.79 32.56
C GLY A 232 -11.17 8.41 33.35
N GLU A 233 -10.85 7.11 33.45
CA GLU A 233 -9.71 6.59 34.20
C GLU A 233 -8.47 6.46 33.32
N ALA A 234 -7.31 6.66 33.95
CA ALA A 234 -6.00 6.34 33.40
C ALA A 234 -5.30 5.26 34.23
N VAL A 235 -4.50 4.45 33.55
CA VAL A 235 -3.56 3.50 34.16
C VAL A 235 -2.15 3.76 33.62
N ILE A 236 -1.17 3.83 34.50
CA ILE A 236 0.24 3.99 34.14
C ILE A 236 1.00 2.76 34.61
N ILE A 237 1.58 2.03 33.66
CA ILE A 237 2.40 0.83 33.86
C ILE A 237 3.88 1.25 33.71
N PRO A 238 4.66 1.24 34.80
CA PRO A 238 6.07 1.63 34.73
C PRO A 238 6.91 0.62 33.95
N LYS A 239 8.01 1.04 33.34
CA LYS A 239 8.88 0.13 32.55
C LYS A 239 9.65 -0.91 33.38
N ASP A 240 9.82 -0.65 34.67
CA ASP A 240 10.73 -1.36 35.59
C ASP A 240 9.99 -2.27 36.59
N VAL A 241 8.78 -2.73 36.23
CA VAL A 241 7.88 -3.55 37.07
C VAL A 241 8.53 -4.80 37.68
N GLY A 242 9.52 -5.39 37.00
CA GLY A 242 10.27 -6.54 37.53
C GLY A 242 11.38 -6.17 38.51
N SER A 243 12.23 -5.20 38.15
CA SER A 243 13.46 -4.89 38.90
C SER A 243 13.25 -3.94 40.09
N SER A 244 12.27 -3.04 40.03
CA SER A 244 12.00 -2.08 41.12
C SER A 244 10.78 -2.44 41.97
N GLY A 245 10.01 -3.46 41.57
CA GLY A 245 8.77 -3.85 42.23
C GLY A 245 7.64 -2.83 42.10
N LYS A 246 7.80 -1.77 41.30
CA LYS A 246 6.74 -0.79 41.05
C LYS A 246 5.53 -1.45 40.42
N ARG A 247 4.35 -1.03 40.89
CA ARG A 247 3.05 -1.52 40.40
C ARG A 247 2.42 -0.51 39.47
N PRO A 248 1.52 -0.94 38.58
CA PRO A 248 0.67 -0.04 37.83
C PRO A 248 -0.18 0.82 38.76
N GLU A 249 -0.33 2.10 38.42
CA GLU A 249 -1.13 3.04 39.18
C GLU A 249 -2.34 3.49 38.37
N PHE A 250 -3.50 3.49 39.03
CA PHE A 250 -4.78 3.89 38.43
C PHE A 250 -5.23 5.21 39.03
N ARG A 251 -5.80 6.08 38.20
CA ARG A 251 -6.37 7.35 38.66
C ARG A 251 -7.58 7.74 37.84
N GLN A 252 -8.64 8.14 38.55
CA GLN A 252 -9.76 8.83 37.95
C GLN A 252 -9.32 10.24 37.60
N LEU A 253 -9.27 10.58 36.30
CA LEU A 253 -8.79 11.90 35.84
C LEU A 253 -9.93 12.86 35.54
N VAL A 254 -11.03 12.34 34.99
CA VAL A 254 -12.24 13.10 34.68
C VAL A 254 -13.41 12.31 35.23
N GLU A 255 -14.36 12.96 35.90
CA GLU A 255 -15.55 12.27 36.40
C GLU A 255 -16.28 11.52 35.27
N PRO A 256 -16.77 10.29 35.53
CA PRO A 256 -17.62 9.58 34.59
C PRO A 256 -18.81 10.46 34.19
N SER A 257 -19.08 10.54 32.88
CA SER A 257 -20.24 11.25 32.36
C SER A 257 -21.45 10.31 32.40
N THR A 258 -22.03 9.92 31.26
CA THR A 258 -23.19 9.02 31.24
C THR A 258 -22.85 7.56 31.52
N PHE A 259 -21.60 7.16 31.29
CA PHE A 259 -21.16 5.76 31.14
C PHE A 259 -22.08 4.96 30.19
N ALA A 260 -21.76 5.05 28.91
CA ALA A 260 -22.52 4.48 27.80
C ALA A 260 -21.57 3.74 26.84
N PRO A 261 -21.22 2.48 27.11
CA PRO A 261 -20.45 1.65 26.18
C PRO A 261 -21.13 1.55 24.81
N ASP A 262 -20.34 1.36 23.76
CA ASP A 262 -20.89 1.14 22.41
C ASP A 262 -21.66 -0.19 22.34
N ILE A 263 -22.97 -0.11 22.13
CA ILE A 263 -23.82 -1.31 22.02
C ILE A 263 -23.45 -2.15 20.79
N PHE A 264 -22.87 -1.55 19.75
CA PHE A 264 -22.50 -2.22 18.52
C PHE A 264 -21.32 -3.21 18.71
N GLU A 265 -20.56 -3.07 19.80
CA GLU A 265 -19.59 -4.08 20.23
C GLU A 265 -20.26 -5.43 20.52
N TYR A 266 -21.40 -5.40 21.22
CA TYR A 266 -22.15 -6.59 21.61
C TYR A 266 -22.90 -7.20 20.42
N VAL A 267 -23.49 -6.34 19.57
CA VAL A 267 -24.23 -6.78 18.36
C VAL A 267 -23.30 -7.51 17.39
N TYR A 268 -22.18 -6.89 17.02
CA TYR A 268 -21.38 -7.35 15.89
C TYR A 268 -19.88 -7.33 16.11
N PHE A 269 -19.35 -6.23 16.64
CA PHE A 269 -17.95 -5.89 16.43
C PHE A 269 -16.97 -6.73 17.29
N ALA A 270 -17.30 -6.95 18.56
CA ALA A 270 -16.47 -7.75 19.46
C ALA A 270 -16.62 -9.24 19.19
N ARG A 271 -15.61 -10.02 19.60
CA ARG A 271 -15.74 -11.48 19.56
C ARG A 271 -16.69 -11.98 20.65
N PRO A 272 -17.42 -13.08 20.39
CA PRO A 272 -18.36 -13.64 21.36
C PRO A 272 -17.68 -14.15 22.65
N ASP A 273 -16.43 -14.59 22.58
CA ASP A 273 -15.66 -15.08 23.74
C ASP A 273 -15.06 -13.97 24.62
N SER A 274 -15.37 -12.71 24.30
CA SER A 274 -14.99 -11.54 25.09
C SER A 274 -16.06 -11.16 26.11
N VAL A 275 -15.57 -10.67 27.24
CA VAL A 275 -16.30 -9.98 28.30
C VAL A 275 -15.81 -8.53 28.31
N LEU A 276 -16.73 -7.57 28.21
CA LEU A 276 -16.48 -6.13 28.18
C LEU A 276 -17.35 -5.48 29.25
N ASP A 277 -16.78 -4.65 30.11
CA ASP A 277 -17.49 -4.00 31.24
C ASP A 277 -18.29 -5.00 32.10
N GLY A 278 -17.75 -6.21 32.28
CA GLY A 278 -18.41 -7.32 32.98
C GLY A 278 -19.52 -8.04 32.20
N ILE A 279 -19.87 -7.60 31.00
CA ILE A 279 -20.93 -8.16 30.16
C ILE A 279 -20.34 -9.16 29.16
N SER A 280 -20.92 -10.36 29.11
CA SER A 280 -20.53 -11.40 28.15
C SER A 280 -21.16 -11.15 26.77
N VAL A 281 -20.32 -10.93 25.75
CA VAL A 281 -20.79 -10.71 24.36
C VAL A 281 -21.61 -11.90 23.86
N TYR A 282 -21.15 -13.13 24.14
CA TYR A 282 -21.89 -14.34 23.78
C TYR A 282 -23.27 -14.38 24.43
N ARG A 283 -23.37 -14.05 25.72
CA ARG A 283 -24.65 -14.11 26.44
C ARG A 283 -25.62 -13.06 25.91
N SER A 284 -25.17 -11.83 25.69
CA SER A 284 -26.01 -10.79 25.09
C SER A 284 -26.56 -11.21 23.74
N ARG A 285 -25.77 -11.90 22.90
CA ARG A 285 -26.24 -12.42 21.59
C ARG A 285 -27.26 -13.55 21.73
N ILE A 286 -27.17 -14.38 22.78
CA ILE A 286 -28.21 -15.37 23.11
C ILE A 286 -29.50 -14.62 23.49
N ASP A 287 -29.43 -13.67 24.42
CA ASP A 287 -30.60 -12.92 24.88
C ASP A 287 -31.26 -12.12 23.73
N MET A 288 -30.47 -11.58 22.78
CA MET A 288 -30.98 -10.97 21.54
C MET A 288 -31.82 -11.96 20.72
N GLY A 289 -31.43 -13.23 20.65
CA GLY A 289 -32.17 -14.28 19.93
C GLY A 289 -33.53 -14.59 20.56
N ASP A 290 -33.61 -14.59 21.90
CA ASP A 290 -34.86 -14.77 22.64
C ASP A 290 -35.84 -13.62 22.37
N ARG A 291 -35.36 -12.38 22.53
CA ARG A 291 -36.17 -11.18 22.28
C ARG A 291 -36.61 -11.06 20.81
N LEU A 292 -35.73 -11.43 19.87
CA LEU A 292 -36.06 -11.44 18.45
C LEU A 292 -37.17 -12.46 18.15
N ALA A 293 -37.12 -13.66 18.75
CA ALA A 293 -38.19 -14.65 18.62
C ALA A 293 -39.53 -14.13 19.14
N ASP A 294 -39.55 -13.43 20.27
CA ASP A 294 -40.77 -12.82 20.81
C ASP A 294 -41.33 -11.72 19.90
N LYS A 295 -40.48 -10.93 19.24
CA LYS A 295 -40.91 -9.98 18.22
C LYS A 295 -41.46 -10.69 16.99
N ILE A 296 -40.78 -11.72 16.48
CA ILE A 296 -41.23 -12.50 15.31
C ILE A 296 -42.62 -13.10 15.53
N LYS A 297 -42.90 -13.69 16.70
CA LYS A 297 -44.22 -14.23 17.06
C LYS A 297 -45.33 -13.19 17.01
N ARG A 298 -45.02 -11.92 17.30
CA ARG A 298 -45.96 -10.80 17.26
C ARG A 298 -46.11 -10.21 15.86
N SER A 299 -45.05 -10.26 15.04
CA SER A 299 -44.99 -9.61 13.73
C SER A 299 -45.46 -10.48 12.56
N ILE A 300 -45.41 -11.80 12.68
CA ILE A 300 -45.88 -12.71 11.61
C ILE A 300 -47.38 -12.97 11.77
N PRO A 301 -48.21 -12.76 10.73
CA PRO A 301 -49.65 -12.97 10.79
C PRO A 301 -50.04 -14.41 11.16
N ASN A 302 -51.15 -14.56 11.90
CA ASN A 302 -51.75 -15.85 12.31
C ASN A 302 -52.10 -16.73 11.08
N GLY A 303 -51.12 -17.49 10.58
CA GLY A 303 -51.29 -18.43 9.46
C GLY A 303 -50.02 -18.75 8.67
N GLU A 304 -48.97 -17.93 8.75
CA GLU A 304 -47.71 -18.19 8.00
C GLU A 304 -46.72 -19.00 8.85
N GLN A 305 -46.47 -20.25 8.45
CA GLN A 305 -45.47 -21.10 9.09
C GLN A 305 -44.07 -20.79 8.58
N ILE A 306 -43.14 -20.51 9.51
CA ILE A 306 -41.70 -20.57 9.26
C ILE A 306 -41.29 -22.05 9.37
N ASP A 307 -40.72 -22.60 8.31
CA ASP A 307 -40.29 -24.00 8.27
C ASP A 307 -38.89 -24.20 8.86
N VAL A 308 -38.03 -23.18 8.76
CA VAL A 308 -36.62 -23.26 9.16
C VAL A 308 -36.03 -21.87 9.44
N VAL A 309 -35.18 -21.80 10.47
CA VAL A 309 -34.35 -20.63 10.77
C VAL A 309 -32.93 -20.87 10.25
N ILE A 310 -32.40 -19.93 9.48
CA ILE A 310 -31.09 -20.00 8.83
C ILE A 310 -30.28 -18.73 9.19
N PRO A 311 -29.10 -18.84 9.81
CA PRO A 311 -28.26 -17.68 10.07
C PRO A 311 -27.56 -17.19 8.80
N VAL A 312 -27.27 -15.90 8.75
CA VAL A 312 -26.21 -15.33 7.91
C VAL A 312 -24.88 -15.44 8.68
N PRO A 313 -23.93 -16.27 8.24
CA PRO A 313 -22.74 -16.58 9.03
C PRO A 313 -21.68 -15.46 8.99
N ASP A 314 -20.86 -15.27 10.03
CA ASP A 314 -20.76 -16.14 11.23
C ASP A 314 -21.40 -15.51 12.49
N THR A 315 -21.55 -14.19 12.56
CA THR A 315 -21.96 -13.47 13.78
C THR A 315 -23.35 -13.87 14.26
N ALA A 316 -24.32 -13.93 13.35
CA ALA A 316 -25.71 -14.20 13.68
C ALA A 316 -25.99 -15.64 14.11
N ARG A 317 -25.03 -16.57 14.01
CA ARG A 317 -25.25 -17.99 14.36
C ARG A 317 -25.78 -18.16 15.78
N THR A 318 -25.19 -17.45 16.75
CA THR A 318 -25.59 -17.53 18.16
C THR A 318 -27.04 -17.10 18.36
N SER A 319 -27.39 -15.92 17.85
CA SER A 319 -28.74 -15.35 17.99
C SER A 319 -29.77 -16.14 17.17
N ALA A 320 -29.43 -16.61 15.98
CA ALA A 320 -30.31 -17.41 15.14
C ALA A 320 -30.61 -18.78 15.76
N LEU A 321 -29.60 -19.43 16.37
CA LEU A 321 -29.78 -20.69 17.07
C LEU A 321 -30.75 -20.51 18.24
N GLN A 322 -30.54 -19.50 19.08
CA GLN A 322 -31.43 -19.21 20.19
C GLN A 322 -32.85 -18.85 19.70
N CYS A 323 -32.94 -18.02 18.66
CA CYS A 323 -34.22 -17.64 18.05
C CYS A 323 -35.00 -18.87 17.55
N ALA A 324 -34.32 -19.81 16.88
CA ALA A 324 -34.92 -21.06 16.42
C ALA A 324 -35.48 -21.91 17.57
N GLN A 325 -34.72 -22.01 18.67
CA GLN A 325 -35.16 -22.72 19.88
C GLN A 325 -36.40 -22.06 20.50
N SER A 326 -36.40 -20.73 20.63
CA SER A 326 -37.50 -19.97 21.23
C SER A 326 -38.75 -19.91 20.35
N LEU A 327 -38.60 -20.03 19.03
CA LEU A 327 -39.69 -20.22 18.07
C LEU A 327 -40.17 -21.68 17.97
N ASN A 328 -39.42 -22.64 18.52
CA ASN A 328 -39.61 -24.07 18.32
C ASN A 328 -39.64 -24.48 16.83
N VAL A 329 -38.69 -23.94 16.06
CA VAL A 329 -38.50 -24.18 14.62
C VAL A 329 -37.10 -24.76 14.39
N PRO A 330 -36.90 -25.68 13.43
CA PRO A 330 -35.57 -26.22 13.13
C PRO A 330 -34.54 -25.13 12.77
N TYR A 331 -33.34 -25.23 13.36
CA TYR A 331 -32.16 -24.49 12.93
C TYR A 331 -31.40 -25.27 11.84
N ARG A 332 -31.00 -24.60 10.76
CA ARG A 332 -30.16 -25.19 9.70
C ARG A 332 -29.09 -24.23 9.23
N GLU A 333 -27.90 -24.76 8.94
CA GLU A 333 -26.86 -24.04 8.20
C GLU A 333 -27.21 -24.07 6.70
N GLY A 334 -28.02 -23.10 6.25
CA GLY A 334 -28.33 -22.95 4.83
C GLY A 334 -27.23 -22.21 4.04
N PHE A 335 -26.47 -21.33 4.70
CA PHE A 335 -25.36 -20.61 4.08
C PHE A 335 -24.01 -21.08 4.62
N VAL A 336 -23.07 -21.31 3.71
CA VAL A 336 -21.67 -21.61 4.05
C VAL A 336 -20.79 -20.44 3.64
N LYS A 337 -20.06 -19.88 4.61
CA LYS A 337 -19.09 -18.80 4.37
C LYS A 337 -17.78 -19.33 3.81
N ASN A 338 -17.35 -18.75 2.70
CA ASN A 338 -16.10 -19.09 2.05
C ASN A 338 -14.92 -18.42 2.76
N ARG A 339 -14.28 -19.16 3.67
CA ARG A 339 -13.23 -18.68 4.59
C ARG A 339 -11.96 -18.16 3.91
N TYR A 340 -11.64 -18.70 2.73
CA TYR A 340 -10.35 -18.45 2.06
C TYR A 340 -10.41 -17.34 1.01
N ILE A 341 -11.46 -16.52 1.04
CA ILE A 341 -11.63 -15.42 0.10
C ILE A 341 -10.97 -14.18 0.67
N GLY A 342 -9.92 -13.71 0.01
CA GLY A 342 -9.30 -12.43 0.30
C GLY A 342 -10.23 -11.25 0.01
N ARG A 343 -9.82 -10.03 0.39
CA ARG A 343 -10.55 -8.82 -0.02
C ARG A 343 -10.71 -8.83 -1.54
N THR A 344 -11.96 -8.78 -2.02
CA THR A 344 -12.24 -8.50 -3.42
C THR A 344 -11.80 -7.06 -3.70
N PHE A 345 -10.83 -6.87 -4.60
CA PHE A 345 -10.42 -5.54 -5.06
C PHE A 345 -11.63 -4.73 -5.55
N ILE A 346 -11.56 -3.40 -5.49
CA ILE A 346 -12.57 -2.49 -6.04
C ILE A 346 -12.84 -2.91 -7.48
N MET A 347 -13.98 -3.58 -7.71
CA MET A 347 -14.39 -3.98 -9.05
C MET A 347 -15.24 -2.84 -9.63
N PRO A 348 -14.85 -2.28 -10.80
CA PRO A 348 -15.40 -1.03 -11.33
C PRO A 348 -16.86 -1.14 -11.79
N ASP A 349 -17.41 -2.35 -11.91
CA ASP A 349 -18.76 -2.63 -12.39
C ASP A 349 -19.70 -3.20 -11.31
N GLN A 350 -20.98 -2.83 -11.40
CA GLN A 350 -22.02 -3.24 -10.45
C GLN A 350 -22.35 -4.74 -10.53
N GLN A 351 -22.14 -5.38 -11.69
CA GLN A 351 -22.27 -6.83 -11.87
C GLN A 351 -21.20 -7.61 -11.08
N SER A 352 -19.94 -7.14 -11.09
CA SER A 352 -18.86 -7.74 -10.30
C SER A 352 -19.02 -7.53 -8.80
N ARG A 353 -19.72 -6.48 -8.34
CA ARG A 353 -20.10 -6.33 -6.93
C ARG A 353 -21.13 -7.39 -6.49
N ARG A 354 -22.12 -7.72 -7.33
CA ARG A 354 -23.06 -8.84 -7.06
C ARG A 354 -22.32 -10.18 -6.95
N LEU A 355 -21.36 -10.40 -7.84
CA LEU A 355 -20.47 -11.57 -7.78
C LEU A 355 -19.64 -11.62 -6.48
N SER A 356 -19.38 -10.50 -5.81
CA SER A 356 -18.62 -10.49 -4.56
C SER A 356 -19.37 -11.11 -3.38
N VAL A 357 -20.69 -10.98 -3.27
CA VAL A 357 -21.46 -11.59 -2.16
C VAL A 357 -21.58 -13.10 -2.39
N ARG A 358 -21.90 -13.52 -3.63
CA ARG A 358 -21.90 -14.93 -4.04
C ARG A 358 -20.53 -15.60 -3.93
N ARG A 359 -19.45 -14.82 -4.05
CA ARG A 359 -18.12 -15.32 -3.70
C ARG A 359 -18.04 -15.58 -2.20
N LYS A 360 -18.51 -14.67 -1.33
CA LYS A 360 -18.37 -14.81 0.13
C LYS A 360 -19.25 -15.90 0.76
N LEU A 361 -20.43 -16.16 0.21
CA LEU A 361 -21.41 -17.10 0.76
C LEU A 361 -21.90 -18.06 -0.33
N ASN A 362 -22.11 -19.33 0.03
CA ASN A 362 -22.77 -20.33 -0.81
C ASN A 362 -24.08 -20.77 -0.14
N ALA A 363 -25.16 -20.85 -0.92
CA ALA A 363 -26.46 -21.36 -0.46
C ALA A 363 -26.55 -22.87 -0.73
N MET A 364 -27.03 -23.64 0.25
CA MET A 364 -27.29 -25.07 0.09
C MET A 364 -28.75 -25.31 -0.32
N GLU A 365 -28.98 -25.60 -1.61
CA GLU A 365 -30.34 -25.78 -2.19
C GLU A 365 -31.25 -26.70 -1.35
N SER A 366 -30.68 -27.78 -0.79
CA SER A 366 -31.42 -28.75 0.05
C SER A 366 -32.07 -28.13 1.29
N GLU A 367 -31.55 -27.02 1.80
CA GLU A 367 -32.09 -26.35 3.00
C GLU A 367 -33.13 -25.27 2.69
N PHE A 368 -33.22 -24.82 1.44
CA PHE A 368 -34.15 -23.76 1.00
C PHE A 368 -35.35 -24.29 0.20
N LYS A 369 -35.15 -25.33 -0.61
CA LYS A 369 -36.12 -25.80 -1.60
C LYS A 369 -37.49 -26.12 -1.00
N GLY A 370 -38.51 -25.37 -1.44
CA GLY A 370 -39.91 -25.55 -1.08
C GLY A 370 -40.30 -25.06 0.32
N ARG A 371 -39.40 -24.41 1.05
CA ARG A 371 -39.59 -23.97 2.45
C ARG A 371 -39.82 -22.46 2.56
N ASN A 372 -40.56 -22.05 3.59
CA ASN A 372 -40.63 -20.69 4.10
C ASN A 372 -39.48 -20.48 5.09
N VAL A 373 -38.48 -19.69 4.70
CA VAL A 373 -37.24 -19.55 5.46
C VAL A 373 -37.21 -18.24 6.24
N LEU A 374 -36.77 -18.29 7.49
CA LEU A 374 -36.40 -17.11 8.27
C LEU A 374 -34.88 -16.97 8.25
N LEU A 375 -34.40 -15.93 7.57
CA LEU A 375 -33.00 -15.54 7.60
C LEU A 375 -32.75 -14.62 8.79
N VAL A 376 -31.73 -14.91 9.59
CA VAL A 376 -31.34 -14.06 10.72
C VAL A 376 -29.93 -13.52 10.48
N ASP A 377 -29.80 -12.20 10.47
CA ASP A 377 -28.53 -11.48 10.32
C ASP A 377 -28.29 -10.56 11.52
N ASP A 378 -27.05 -10.15 11.75
CA ASP A 378 -26.71 -9.28 12.89
C ASP A 378 -27.29 -7.87 12.72
N SER A 379 -27.21 -7.32 11.52
CA SER A 379 -27.63 -5.95 11.22
C SER A 379 -27.85 -5.73 9.73
N ILE A 380 -28.63 -4.70 9.38
CA ILE A 380 -28.83 -4.28 7.98
C ILE A 380 -28.37 -2.82 7.83
N VAL A 381 -27.26 -2.62 7.09
CA VAL A 381 -26.67 -1.29 6.89
C VAL A 381 -27.10 -0.68 5.55
N ARG A 382 -26.47 -1.07 4.43
CA ARG A 382 -26.77 -0.55 3.08
C ARG A 382 -27.84 -1.36 2.33
N GLY A 383 -28.29 -2.49 2.90
CA GLY A 383 -29.23 -3.43 2.27
C GLY A 383 -28.73 -4.19 1.05
N THR A 384 -27.64 -3.77 0.39
CA THR A 384 -27.11 -4.44 -0.82
C THR A 384 -26.69 -5.89 -0.57
N THR A 385 -26.02 -6.19 0.53
CA THR A 385 -25.66 -7.57 0.91
C THR A 385 -26.90 -8.39 1.21
N SER A 386 -27.82 -7.87 2.04
CA SER A 386 -29.07 -8.52 2.41
C SER A 386 -29.92 -8.84 1.19
N LYS A 387 -29.97 -7.93 0.20
CA LYS A 387 -30.64 -8.14 -1.08
C LYS A 387 -30.10 -9.35 -1.85
N GLU A 388 -28.78 -9.47 -1.94
CA GLU A 388 -28.16 -10.62 -2.61
C GLU A 388 -28.34 -11.92 -1.83
N ILE A 389 -28.34 -11.86 -0.49
CA ILE A 389 -28.63 -13.02 0.38
C ILE A 389 -30.07 -13.53 0.16
N VAL A 390 -31.04 -12.62 0.14
CA VAL A 390 -32.45 -12.95 -0.15
C VAL A 390 -32.60 -13.54 -1.55
N ALA A 391 -31.94 -12.93 -2.55
CA ALA A 391 -31.93 -13.45 -3.92
C ALA A 391 -31.36 -14.86 -3.99
N MET A 392 -30.24 -15.13 -3.31
CA MET A 392 -29.63 -16.47 -3.24
C MET A 392 -30.56 -17.50 -2.59
N ALA A 393 -31.30 -17.13 -1.54
CA ALA A 393 -32.27 -18.01 -0.91
C ALA A 393 -33.44 -18.35 -1.86
N ARG A 394 -33.95 -17.36 -2.60
CA ARG A 394 -35.00 -17.58 -3.62
C ARG A 394 -34.50 -18.44 -4.78
N GLU A 395 -33.29 -18.19 -5.28
CA GLU A 395 -32.64 -19.00 -6.32
C GLU A 395 -32.42 -20.45 -5.87
N ALA A 396 -32.14 -20.67 -4.58
CA ALA A 396 -32.04 -21.99 -3.97
C ALA A 396 -33.41 -22.67 -3.73
N GLY A 397 -34.52 -22.02 -4.12
CA GLY A 397 -35.86 -22.59 -4.14
C GLY A 397 -36.72 -22.28 -2.91
N ALA A 398 -36.39 -21.27 -2.10
CA ALA A 398 -37.25 -20.82 -1.00
C ALA A 398 -38.59 -20.28 -1.52
N LYS A 399 -39.71 -20.66 -0.88
CA LYS A 399 -41.06 -20.15 -1.20
C LYS A 399 -41.23 -18.72 -0.73
N LYS A 400 -41.00 -18.51 0.57
CA LYS A 400 -40.99 -17.20 1.23
C LYS A 400 -39.67 -17.01 1.97
N VAL A 401 -39.19 -15.78 2.01
CA VAL A 401 -37.97 -15.36 2.67
C VAL A 401 -38.31 -14.21 3.61
N PHE A 402 -38.42 -14.53 4.90
CA PHE A 402 -38.46 -13.56 5.99
C PHE A 402 -37.04 -13.20 6.38
N PHE A 403 -36.79 -11.93 6.71
CA PHE A 403 -35.46 -11.47 7.09
C PHE A 403 -35.51 -10.76 8.44
N ALA A 404 -34.81 -11.28 9.43
CA ALA A 404 -34.75 -10.72 10.77
C ALA A 404 -33.34 -10.17 11.08
N SER A 405 -33.30 -9.01 11.73
CA SER A 405 -32.08 -8.31 12.15
C SER A 405 -32.00 -8.29 13.67
N CYS A 406 -30.90 -8.77 14.24
CA CYS A 406 -30.65 -8.70 15.69
C CYS A 406 -30.40 -7.28 16.22
N ALA A 407 -30.08 -6.34 15.33
CA ALA A 407 -30.03 -4.92 15.63
C ALA A 407 -31.33 -4.20 15.22
N PRO A 408 -31.70 -3.10 15.89
CA PRO A 408 -32.66 -2.14 15.38
C PRO A 408 -32.22 -1.53 14.04
N PRO A 409 -33.13 -0.87 13.29
CA PRO A 409 -32.77 -0.35 11.99
C PRO A 409 -31.81 0.84 12.14
N ILE A 410 -30.69 0.76 11.41
CA ILE A 410 -29.61 1.75 11.45
C ILE A 410 -29.98 2.95 10.58
N ARG A 411 -30.27 4.08 11.21
CA ARG A 411 -30.77 5.30 10.55
C ARG A 411 -29.78 6.45 10.53
N HIS A 412 -28.75 6.40 11.37
CA HIS A 412 -27.79 7.49 11.54
C HIS A 412 -26.36 7.00 11.41
N ASN A 413 -25.42 7.94 11.24
CA ASN A 413 -24.00 7.62 11.13
C ASN A 413 -23.42 7.21 12.47
N HIS A 414 -22.59 6.18 12.49
CA HIS A 414 -21.77 5.93 13.67
C HIS A 414 -20.58 6.91 13.67
N ILE A 415 -20.47 7.78 14.68
CA ILE A 415 -19.44 8.85 14.75
C ILE A 415 -18.29 8.55 15.72
N TYR A 416 -18.33 7.42 16.42
CA TYR A 416 -17.35 7.03 17.45
C TYR A 416 -16.35 5.98 16.99
N GLY A 417 -16.12 5.87 15.68
CA GLY A 417 -15.04 5.06 15.11
C GLY A 417 -15.47 3.91 14.20
N ILE A 418 -16.75 3.55 14.06
CA ILE A 418 -17.22 2.59 13.05
C ILE A 418 -17.61 3.33 11.76
N ASP A 419 -17.00 2.95 10.62
CA ASP A 419 -17.36 3.51 9.31
C ASP A 419 -18.39 2.60 8.61
N LEU A 420 -19.68 2.94 8.73
CA LEU A 420 -20.79 2.16 8.19
C LEU A 420 -21.07 2.52 6.71
N ALA A 421 -21.62 3.71 6.49
CA ALA A 421 -21.93 4.28 5.19
C ALA A 421 -22.26 5.77 5.35
N ASP A 422 -22.45 6.48 4.24
CA ASP A 422 -23.14 7.77 4.27
C ASP A 422 -24.59 7.59 4.69
N THR A 423 -25.14 8.60 5.36
CA THR A 423 -26.52 8.59 5.89
C THR A 423 -27.52 8.18 4.81
N LYS A 424 -27.44 8.82 3.63
CA LYS A 424 -28.31 8.55 2.48
C LYS A 424 -28.13 7.17 1.84
N ALA A 425 -27.02 6.48 2.16
CA ALA A 425 -26.74 5.14 1.66
C ALA A 425 -27.20 4.02 2.63
N LEU A 426 -27.68 4.38 3.82
CA LEU A 426 -28.32 3.44 4.75
C LEU A 426 -29.69 3.06 4.20
N VAL A 427 -30.03 1.76 4.22
CA VAL A 427 -31.30 1.29 3.64
C VAL A 427 -32.50 1.73 4.46
N ALA A 428 -32.33 1.92 5.77
CA ALA A 428 -33.38 2.35 6.69
C ALA A 428 -33.48 3.87 6.84
N TYR A 429 -32.61 4.64 6.17
CA TYR A 429 -32.69 6.09 6.18
C TYR A 429 -34.00 6.54 5.52
N ASP A 430 -34.85 7.20 6.32
CA ASP A 430 -36.15 7.72 5.90
C ASP A 430 -37.06 6.66 5.26
N ARG A 431 -36.98 5.41 5.76
CA ARG A 431 -37.81 4.29 5.30
C ARG A 431 -38.42 3.51 6.45
N LEU A 432 -39.64 3.03 6.19
CA LEU A 432 -40.36 2.08 7.02
C LEU A 432 -39.96 0.64 6.67
N ASP A 433 -40.26 -0.30 7.57
CA ASP A 433 -39.85 -1.70 7.46
C ASP A 433 -40.35 -2.38 6.16
N ASP A 434 -41.56 -2.04 5.69
CA ASP A 434 -42.12 -2.56 4.42
C ASP A 434 -41.35 -2.05 3.19
N GLU A 435 -40.92 -0.79 3.21
CA GLU A 435 -40.12 -0.20 2.13
C GLU A 435 -38.72 -0.83 2.08
N ILE A 436 -38.17 -1.14 3.26
CA ILE A 436 -36.91 -1.87 3.39
C ILE A 436 -37.05 -3.30 2.87
N ALA A 437 -38.13 -4.01 3.24
CA ALA A 437 -38.41 -5.36 2.76
C ALA A 437 -38.47 -5.41 1.23
N ASN A 438 -39.18 -4.47 0.62
CA ASN A 438 -39.23 -4.29 -0.83
C ASN A 438 -37.85 -3.98 -1.44
N ALA A 439 -37.06 -3.12 -0.80
CA ALA A 439 -35.72 -2.75 -1.29
C ALA A 439 -34.76 -3.96 -1.36
N ILE A 440 -34.84 -4.86 -0.38
CA ILE A 440 -34.02 -6.08 -0.31
C ILE A 440 -34.67 -7.31 -0.96
N GLY A 441 -35.97 -7.25 -1.31
CA GLY A 441 -36.71 -8.35 -1.95
C GLY A 441 -37.20 -9.44 -0.99
N ALA A 442 -37.24 -9.16 0.32
CA ALA A 442 -37.77 -10.06 1.33
C ALA A 442 -39.31 -9.95 1.37
N ASP A 443 -39.99 -11.02 1.82
CA ASP A 443 -41.44 -10.99 2.01
C ASP A 443 -41.83 -10.15 3.22
N GLN A 444 -40.98 -10.13 4.26
CA GLN A 444 -41.09 -9.23 5.41
C GLN A 444 -39.70 -9.04 6.03
N VAL A 445 -39.46 -7.85 6.60
CA VAL A 445 -38.29 -7.57 7.43
C VAL A 445 -38.73 -7.34 8.86
N ILE A 446 -37.99 -7.91 9.82
CA ILE A 446 -38.26 -7.81 11.25
C ILE A 446 -36.99 -7.34 11.95
N TYR A 447 -37.01 -6.16 12.55
CA TYR A 447 -35.87 -5.65 13.31
C TYR A 447 -36.01 -5.90 14.81
N GLN A 448 -34.93 -6.02 15.55
CA GLN A 448 -34.97 -5.96 17.02
C GLN A 448 -35.51 -4.60 17.50
N GLU A 449 -36.26 -4.55 18.61
CA GLU A 449 -36.59 -3.27 19.27
C GLU A 449 -35.36 -2.71 20.00
N LEU A 450 -35.23 -1.38 20.06
CA LEU A 450 -34.07 -0.74 20.69
C LEU A 450 -34.02 -1.02 22.19
N GLU A 451 -35.17 -0.94 22.86
CA GLU A 451 -35.31 -1.20 24.29
C GLU A 451 -34.97 -2.66 24.61
N ASP A 452 -35.45 -3.60 23.77
CA ASP A 452 -35.11 -5.02 23.91
C ASP A 452 -33.60 -5.25 23.74
N LEU A 453 -32.96 -4.59 22.77
CA LEU A 453 -31.51 -4.70 22.56
C LEU A 453 -30.71 -4.18 23.77
N ILE A 454 -31.09 -3.02 24.31
CA ILE A 454 -30.49 -2.45 25.53
C ILE A 454 -30.64 -3.43 26.69
N ASP A 455 -31.83 -4.01 26.86
CA ASP A 455 -32.13 -4.97 27.91
C ASP A 455 -31.30 -6.26 27.81
N CYS A 456 -30.92 -6.69 26.60
CA CYS A 456 -30.02 -7.84 26.39
C CYS A 456 -28.57 -7.56 26.80
N CYS A 457 -28.17 -6.30 26.90
CA CYS A 457 -26.79 -5.91 27.18
C CYS A 457 -26.62 -5.32 28.59
N LYS A 458 -27.67 -4.72 29.18
CA LYS A 458 -27.58 -4.00 30.45
C LYS A 458 -27.18 -4.90 31.62
N SER A 459 -26.47 -4.32 32.56
CA SER A 459 -26.17 -4.90 33.87
C SER A 459 -26.35 -3.83 34.95
N GLU A 460 -26.28 -4.21 36.22
CA GLU A 460 -26.31 -3.23 37.32
C GLU A 460 -25.19 -2.20 37.21
N ALA A 461 -24.03 -2.59 36.68
CA ALA A 461 -22.88 -1.71 36.49
C ALA A 461 -22.97 -0.85 35.22
N VAL A 462 -23.72 -1.30 34.21
CA VAL A 462 -23.86 -0.64 32.91
C VAL A 462 -25.35 -0.53 32.55
N PRO A 463 -26.03 0.53 33.01
CA PRO A 463 -27.47 0.68 32.80
C PRO A 463 -27.82 1.30 31.44
N GLN A 464 -26.87 1.92 30.74
CA GLN A 464 -27.08 2.67 29.50
C GLN A 464 -25.99 2.37 28.48
N PHE A 465 -26.30 2.63 27.20
CA PHE A 465 -25.39 2.39 26.08
C PHE A 465 -25.45 3.52 25.07
N GLU A 466 -24.40 3.64 24.26
CA GLU A 466 -24.37 4.52 23.11
C GLU A 466 -25.21 3.92 21.98
N VAL A 467 -26.25 4.63 21.58
CA VAL A 467 -27.29 4.16 20.63
C VAL A 467 -27.59 5.16 19.52
N GLY A 468 -26.75 6.18 19.35
CA GLY A 468 -26.95 7.29 18.40
C GLY A 468 -27.08 6.82 16.95
N VAL A 469 -26.50 5.68 16.60
CA VAL A 469 -26.67 5.03 15.28
C VAL A 469 -28.14 4.66 14.96
N PHE A 470 -28.96 4.42 15.99
CA PHE A 470 -30.37 4.03 15.86
C PHE A 470 -31.33 5.21 15.98
N ASN A 471 -31.09 6.15 16.91
CA ASN A 471 -32.02 7.23 17.25
C ASN A 471 -31.51 8.66 16.96
N GLY A 472 -30.25 8.81 16.53
CA GLY A 472 -29.64 10.10 16.20
C GLY A 472 -29.17 10.92 17.41
N GLN A 473 -29.31 10.39 18.64
CA GLN A 473 -28.90 11.05 19.88
C GLN A 473 -27.55 10.50 20.35
N TYR A 474 -26.49 11.28 20.18
CA TYR A 474 -25.14 10.89 20.54
C TYR A 474 -24.74 11.45 21.91
N VAL A 475 -24.19 10.59 22.78
CA VAL A 475 -23.91 10.91 24.19
C VAL A 475 -22.90 12.05 24.41
N THR A 476 -22.01 12.32 23.46
CA THR A 476 -21.06 13.45 23.55
C THR A 476 -21.62 14.77 23.05
N GLY A 477 -22.85 14.77 22.54
CA GLY A 477 -23.36 15.83 21.66
C GLY A 477 -22.59 15.91 20.35
N VAL A 478 -23.20 16.54 19.35
CA VAL A 478 -22.61 16.78 18.04
C VAL A 478 -22.98 18.19 17.61
N GLU A 479 -22.01 18.94 17.08
CA GLU A 479 -22.31 20.22 16.46
C GLU A 479 -22.99 20.00 15.11
N ASP A 480 -24.00 20.81 14.77
CA ASP A 480 -24.76 20.69 13.52
C ASP A 480 -23.89 20.71 12.26
N SER A 481 -22.71 21.35 12.34
CA SER A 481 -21.72 21.43 11.27
C SER A 481 -20.90 20.14 11.11
N TYR A 482 -20.68 19.36 12.18
CA TYR A 482 -19.78 18.21 12.17
C TYR A 482 -20.29 17.10 11.24
N LEU A 483 -21.58 16.76 11.32
CA LEU A 483 -22.16 15.72 10.45
C LEU A 483 -22.12 16.13 8.98
N LYS A 484 -22.40 17.40 8.67
CA LYS A 484 -22.31 17.95 7.31
C LYS A 484 -20.88 17.88 6.77
N GLU A 485 -19.90 18.23 7.60
CA GLU A 485 -18.49 18.19 7.20
C GLU A 485 -17.98 16.76 7.03
N LEU A 486 -18.39 15.84 7.91
CA LEU A 486 -18.12 14.41 7.77
C LEU A 486 -18.68 13.85 6.46
N GLU A 487 -19.90 14.24 6.08
CA GLU A 487 -20.51 13.88 4.80
C GLU A 487 -19.72 14.43 3.61
N LYS A 488 -19.23 15.68 3.67
CA LYS A 488 -18.35 16.25 2.62
C LYS A 488 -17.06 15.46 2.47
N ILE A 489 -16.38 15.16 3.59
CA ILE A 489 -15.12 14.38 3.59
C ILE A 489 -15.35 13.00 2.99
N ARG A 490 -16.45 12.32 3.34
CA ARG A 490 -16.80 11.01 2.78
C ARG A 490 -17.10 11.09 1.28
N ALA A 491 -17.89 12.07 0.85
CA ALA A 491 -18.18 12.29 -0.56
C ALA A 491 -16.91 12.56 -1.38
N GLN A 492 -15.99 13.37 -0.86
CA GLN A 492 -14.69 13.64 -1.49
C GLN A 492 -13.85 12.36 -1.60
N ASN A 493 -13.75 11.58 -0.51
CA ASN A 493 -13.04 10.30 -0.50
C ASN A 493 -13.64 9.29 -1.48
N GLN A 494 -14.98 9.27 -1.62
CA GLN A 494 -15.65 8.43 -2.60
C GLN A 494 -15.33 8.87 -4.04
N ARG A 495 -15.38 10.18 -4.34
CA ARG A 495 -14.99 10.73 -5.64
C ARG A 495 -13.55 10.38 -6.01
N LEU A 496 -12.61 10.50 -5.06
CA LEU A 496 -11.21 10.10 -5.25
C LEU A 496 -11.08 8.59 -5.55
N ARG A 497 -11.84 7.74 -4.85
CA ARG A 497 -11.86 6.29 -5.10
C ARG A 497 -12.48 5.94 -6.46
N GLU A 498 -13.51 6.64 -6.89
CA GLU A 498 -14.19 6.41 -8.18
C GLU A 498 -13.39 6.96 -9.37
N GLY A 499 -12.71 8.10 -9.20
CA GLY A 499 -11.81 8.70 -10.20
C GLY A 499 -10.57 7.84 -10.49
N HIS A 500 -10.13 7.01 -9.54
CA HIS A 500 -9.08 6.02 -9.78
C HIS A 500 -9.54 4.79 -10.58
N GLY A 501 -10.86 4.52 -10.67
CA GLY A 501 -11.43 3.34 -11.34
C GLY A 501 -11.79 3.56 -12.81
N LYS A 502 -12.08 4.81 -13.22
CA LYS A 502 -12.29 5.19 -14.61
C LYS A 502 -11.05 5.98 -15.05
N GLY A 503 -10.33 5.51 -16.06
CA GLY A 503 -9.19 6.24 -16.65
C GLY A 503 -9.62 7.53 -17.38
N LEU A 504 -10.28 8.43 -16.67
CA LEU A 504 -10.60 9.78 -17.11
C LEU A 504 -9.45 10.69 -16.72
N ALA A 505 -8.92 11.40 -17.72
CA ALA A 505 -8.01 12.51 -17.53
C ALA A 505 -8.67 13.55 -16.59
N VAL A 506 -7.88 14.17 -15.73
CA VAL A 506 -8.31 15.11 -14.69
C VAL A 506 -8.70 16.49 -15.26
N ASP A 507 -9.09 16.58 -16.55
CA ASP A 507 -9.28 17.87 -17.24
C ASP A 507 -10.71 18.13 -17.76
N ALA A 508 -11.72 17.34 -17.39
CA ALA A 508 -13.09 17.60 -17.87
C ALA A 508 -14.18 17.22 -16.86
N ALA A 509 -14.31 18.01 -15.78
CA ALA A 509 -15.55 18.27 -15.05
C ALA A 509 -15.29 19.29 -13.93
N PHE A 510 -15.01 20.55 -14.31
CA PHE A 510 -15.11 21.68 -13.40
C PHE A 510 -16.19 22.60 -13.98
N ASP A 511 -17.41 22.43 -13.49
CA ASP A 511 -18.45 23.44 -13.69
C ASP A 511 -18.24 24.53 -12.64
N SER A 512 -18.07 25.76 -13.10
CA SER A 512 -17.67 26.93 -12.31
C SER A 512 -18.77 27.44 -11.35
N ALA A 513 -19.88 26.73 -11.22
CA ALA A 513 -21.03 27.11 -10.39
C ALA A 513 -21.06 26.43 -9.00
N ASP A 514 -20.20 25.44 -8.72
CA ASP A 514 -20.16 24.70 -7.44
C ASP A 514 -19.14 25.26 -6.42
N MET A 515 -18.55 26.44 -6.68
CA MET A 515 -17.77 27.16 -5.66
C MET A 515 -18.71 27.88 -4.69
N VAL A 516 -19.22 27.14 -3.70
CA VAL A 516 -19.53 27.74 -2.40
C VAL A 516 -18.34 27.52 -1.49
N ASP A 517 -17.61 28.61 -1.36
CA ASP A 517 -16.35 28.84 -0.71
C ASP A 517 -16.46 28.76 0.82
N ILE A 518 -15.70 27.85 1.46
CA ILE A 518 -15.24 28.00 2.85
C ILE A 518 -13.75 27.64 2.89
N LYS A 519 -12.96 28.19 1.96
CA LYS A 519 -11.50 28.14 2.06
C LYS A 519 -10.79 29.43 1.62
N ALA A 520 -11.51 30.48 1.26
CA ALA A 520 -10.94 31.79 1.01
C ALA A 520 -11.49 32.83 2.00
N GLU A 521 -10.77 33.07 3.10
CA GLU A 521 -10.61 34.45 3.59
C GLU A 521 -9.46 34.73 4.57
N VAL A 522 -8.49 33.82 4.80
CA VAL A 522 -7.35 34.17 5.70
C VAL A 522 -5.94 33.95 5.16
N ASP A 523 -5.68 33.05 4.19
CA ASP A 523 -4.28 32.63 3.94
C ASP A 523 -3.66 32.97 2.57
N ILE A 524 -4.12 34.02 1.88
CA ILE A 524 -3.57 34.39 0.55
C ILE A 524 -2.36 35.37 0.59
N ILE A 525 -1.89 35.85 1.76
CA ILE A 525 -0.81 36.86 1.80
C ILE A 525 0.58 36.33 2.22
N TYR A 526 0.75 35.06 2.63
CA TYR A 526 2.08 34.57 3.07
C TYR A 526 2.63 33.34 2.32
N TYR A 527 2.02 32.94 1.20
CA TYR A 527 2.36 31.69 0.48
C TYR A 527 3.57 31.77 -0.48
N PHE A 528 4.51 32.68 -0.24
CA PHE A 528 5.77 32.77 -0.99
C PHE A 528 6.99 32.75 -0.06
N LYS A 529 7.18 31.66 0.70
CA LYS A 529 8.52 31.20 1.09
C LYS A 529 8.50 29.85 1.83
N ARG A 530 9.41 28.98 1.37
CA ARG A 530 10.00 27.80 2.04
C ARG A 530 9.19 26.50 2.05
N THR A 531 9.65 25.56 1.24
CA THR A 531 9.49 24.12 1.48
C THR A 531 10.75 23.38 1.04
N GLN A 532 11.30 22.54 1.94
CA GLN A 532 12.02 21.26 1.73
C GLN A 532 13.29 21.09 2.59
N VAL A 533 13.20 20.27 3.65
CA VAL A 533 14.31 19.54 4.33
C VAL A 533 13.71 18.34 5.12
N PHE A 534 14.00 17.06 4.78
CA PHE A 534 14.34 15.90 5.68
C PHE A 534 14.42 14.57 4.88
N GLN A 535 15.61 14.01 4.58
CA GLN A 535 16.23 12.77 5.15
C GLN A 535 17.78 12.60 5.02
N SER A 536 18.48 12.43 6.15
CA SER A 536 19.82 11.81 6.29
C SER A 536 19.90 11.35 7.77
N ILE A 537 20.35 10.17 8.25
CA ILE A 537 21.43 9.21 7.93
C ILE A 537 21.09 7.88 8.63
N MET A 538 21.45 6.71 8.07
CA MET A 538 22.07 5.59 8.82
C MET A 538 22.99 4.75 7.91
N SER A 539 24.21 4.53 8.40
CA SER A 539 25.22 3.51 8.05
C SER A 539 25.65 2.92 9.42
N SER A 540 26.03 1.65 9.67
CA SER A 540 26.64 0.54 8.91
C SER A 540 26.49 -0.79 9.76
N PRO A 541 27.27 -1.91 9.63
CA PRO A 541 26.81 -3.18 9.01
C PRO A 541 27.14 -4.52 9.76
N VAL A 542 26.37 -5.61 9.55
CA VAL A 542 26.81 -7.06 9.61
C VAL A 542 25.72 -7.89 8.85
N VAL A 543 25.75 -8.19 7.53
CA VAL A 543 26.63 -9.04 6.68
C VAL A 543 26.55 -10.52 7.10
N ALA A 544 25.81 -11.44 6.44
CA ALA A 544 26.05 -11.90 5.08
C ALA A 544 24.85 -12.56 4.36
N ALA A 545 23.69 -12.81 5.00
CA ALA A 545 22.52 -13.40 4.33
C ALA A 545 21.56 -12.37 3.69
N VAL A 546 21.70 -11.09 4.07
CA VAL A 546 20.96 -9.91 3.56
C VAL A 546 21.44 -9.45 2.17
N HIS A 547 22.56 -10.01 1.67
CA HIS A 547 23.21 -9.49 0.47
C HIS A 547 22.37 -9.66 -0.82
N GLY A 548 21.57 -10.72 -0.97
CA GLY A 548 20.80 -10.95 -2.20
C GLY A 548 19.75 -9.88 -2.53
N GLN A 549 19.02 -9.36 -1.52
CA GLN A 549 17.99 -8.32 -1.71
C GLN A 549 18.55 -6.89 -1.74
N SER A 550 19.67 -6.64 -1.06
CA SER A 550 20.41 -5.37 -1.12
C SER A 550 21.06 -5.15 -2.49
N LEU A 551 21.67 -6.21 -3.06
CA LEU A 551 22.28 -6.19 -4.39
C LEU A 551 21.24 -5.87 -5.47
N ALA A 552 20.07 -6.54 -5.47
CA ALA A 552 19.05 -6.41 -6.52
C ALA A 552 18.41 -5.01 -6.66
N ASN A 553 18.60 -4.11 -5.69
CA ASN A 553 18.12 -2.72 -5.74
C ASN A 553 19.27 -1.69 -5.77
N SER A 554 20.52 -2.14 -5.92
CA SER A 554 21.69 -1.25 -5.99
C SER A 554 21.84 -0.62 -7.37
N ALA A 555 21.64 0.70 -7.46
CA ALA A 555 21.83 1.46 -8.68
C ALA A 555 23.28 1.36 -9.22
N PRO A 556 24.36 1.55 -8.42
CA PRO A 556 25.73 1.40 -8.91
C PRO A 556 26.03 0.00 -9.47
N LEU A 557 25.52 -1.05 -8.83
CA LEU A 557 25.75 -2.42 -9.27
C LEU A 557 25.02 -2.71 -10.59
N SER A 558 23.80 -2.21 -10.75
CA SER A 558 23.05 -2.35 -12.00
C SER A 558 23.75 -1.65 -13.18
N ILE A 559 24.36 -0.49 -12.93
CA ILE A 559 25.13 0.28 -13.92
C ILE A 559 26.37 -0.50 -14.34
N PHE A 560 27.14 -1.00 -13.38
CA PHE A 560 28.34 -1.81 -13.67
C PHE A 560 28.00 -3.09 -14.44
N SER A 561 26.95 -3.80 -14.00
CA SER A 561 26.49 -5.05 -14.64
C SER A 561 25.99 -4.79 -16.06
N TYR A 562 25.30 -3.67 -16.29
CA TYR A 562 24.90 -3.24 -17.63
C TYR A 562 26.09 -2.91 -18.53
N CYS A 563 27.10 -2.18 -18.04
CA CYS A 563 28.32 -1.91 -18.81
C CYS A 563 29.06 -3.20 -19.16
N ALA A 564 29.28 -4.09 -18.19
CA ALA A 564 29.98 -5.35 -18.37
C ALA A 564 29.25 -6.25 -19.38
N SER A 565 27.93 -6.41 -19.25
CA SER A 565 27.13 -7.20 -20.19
C SER A 565 27.09 -6.60 -21.60
N SER A 566 27.11 -5.27 -21.72
CA SER A 566 27.16 -4.60 -23.03
C SER A 566 28.53 -4.68 -23.70
N ILE A 567 29.63 -4.65 -22.94
CA ILE A 567 30.98 -4.91 -23.47
C ILE A 567 31.07 -6.38 -23.91
N LEU A 568 30.63 -7.32 -23.06
CA LEU A 568 30.60 -8.75 -23.40
C LEU A 568 29.80 -8.98 -24.68
N MET A 569 28.59 -8.42 -24.80
CA MET A 569 27.78 -8.52 -26.02
C MET A 569 28.52 -7.99 -27.25
N THR A 570 29.19 -6.84 -27.13
CA THR A 570 29.90 -6.22 -28.25
C THR A 570 31.09 -7.08 -28.68
N VAL A 571 31.87 -7.58 -27.72
CA VAL A 571 33.00 -8.49 -27.95
C VAL A 571 32.48 -9.79 -28.56
N THR A 572 31.46 -10.41 -27.98
CA THR A 572 30.86 -11.64 -28.51
C THR A 572 30.39 -11.42 -29.94
N ASN A 573 29.60 -10.39 -30.25
CA ASN A 573 29.15 -10.15 -31.62
C ASN A 573 30.31 -9.86 -32.57
N LYS A 574 31.36 -9.16 -32.12
CA LYS A 574 32.53 -8.89 -32.96
C LYS A 574 33.33 -10.17 -33.24
N TYR A 575 33.69 -10.93 -32.22
CA TYR A 575 34.52 -12.13 -32.39
C TYR A 575 33.77 -13.31 -32.99
N VAL A 576 32.48 -13.46 -32.66
CA VAL A 576 31.67 -14.61 -33.05
C VAL A 576 31.01 -14.40 -34.42
N LEU A 577 30.71 -13.15 -34.81
CA LEU A 577 29.99 -12.87 -36.06
C LEU A 577 30.79 -12.05 -37.08
N SER A 578 31.81 -11.26 -36.72
CA SER A 578 32.56 -10.48 -37.73
C SER A 578 33.51 -11.33 -38.58
N GLY A 579 33.82 -12.56 -38.15
CA GLY A 579 34.55 -13.55 -38.96
C GLY A 579 33.70 -14.23 -40.04
N TYR A 580 32.39 -13.98 -40.06
CA TYR A 580 31.44 -14.49 -41.03
C TYR A 580 30.85 -13.28 -41.75
N SER A 581 30.70 -13.30 -43.08
CA SER A 581 30.13 -12.18 -43.86
C SER A 581 28.60 -12.02 -43.66
N PHE A 582 28.15 -12.16 -42.41
CA PHE A 582 26.76 -12.24 -42.01
C PHE A 582 26.11 -10.84 -41.96
N ASN A 583 24.96 -10.68 -42.60
CA ASN A 583 24.26 -9.40 -42.76
C ASN A 583 22.75 -9.43 -42.43
N LEU A 584 22.20 -10.57 -41.98
CA LEU A 584 20.79 -10.72 -41.55
C LEU A 584 20.59 -10.34 -40.07
N ASN A 585 20.69 -9.05 -39.76
CA ASN A 585 20.63 -8.49 -38.40
C ASN A 585 19.31 -8.73 -37.66
N PHE A 586 18.17 -8.57 -38.31
CA PHE A 586 16.85 -8.82 -37.71
C PHE A 586 16.65 -10.32 -37.44
N PHE A 587 17.09 -11.17 -38.36
CA PHE A 587 17.09 -12.61 -38.15
C PHE A 587 17.94 -13.01 -36.94
N LEU A 588 19.16 -12.48 -36.83
CA LEU A 588 20.03 -12.70 -35.68
C LEU A 588 19.36 -12.26 -34.36
N LEU A 589 18.77 -11.07 -34.31
CA LEU A 589 18.08 -10.58 -33.11
C LEU A 589 16.87 -11.45 -32.75
N ALA A 590 16.15 -11.98 -33.73
CA ALA A 590 15.06 -12.93 -33.49
C ALA A 590 15.59 -14.24 -32.88
N VAL A 591 16.70 -14.78 -33.41
CA VAL A 591 17.38 -15.96 -32.87
C VAL A 591 17.85 -15.70 -31.43
N GLN A 592 18.47 -14.56 -31.15
CA GLN A 592 18.87 -14.15 -29.80
C GLN A 592 17.67 -14.06 -28.85
N GLY A 593 16.55 -13.48 -29.30
CA GLY A 593 15.30 -13.42 -28.55
C GLY A 593 14.73 -14.80 -28.21
N ILE A 594 14.77 -15.74 -29.16
CA ILE A 594 14.35 -17.14 -28.96
C ILE A 594 15.25 -17.81 -27.92
N VAL A 595 16.58 -17.68 -28.06
CA VAL A 595 17.55 -18.22 -27.08
C VAL A 595 17.29 -17.65 -25.69
N CYS A 596 17.01 -16.35 -25.57
CA CYS A 596 16.64 -15.72 -24.30
C CYS A 596 15.40 -16.37 -23.67
N ILE A 597 14.30 -16.49 -24.42
CA ILE A 597 13.04 -17.06 -23.92
C ILE A 597 13.21 -18.53 -23.53
N THR A 598 13.89 -19.32 -24.35
CA THR A 598 14.17 -20.73 -24.05
C THR A 598 15.02 -20.87 -22.79
N THR A 599 16.07 -20.04 -22.64
CA THR A 599 16.95 -20.05 -21.47
C THR A 599 16.17 -19.75 -20.19
N ILE A 600 15.39 -18.68 -20.16
CA ILE A 600 14.63 -18.33 -18.94
C ILE A 600 13.45 -19.24 -18.66
N SER A 601 12.83 -19.80 -19.68
CA SER A 601 11.76 -20.80 -19.50
C SER A 601 12.33 -22.08 -18.88
N THR A 602 13.52 -22.49 -19.31
CA THR A 602 14.26 -23.63 -18.72
C THR A 602 14.65 -23.34 -17.28
N LEU A 603 15.25 -22.18 -16.98
CA LEU A 603 15.60 -21.79 -15.61
C LEU A 603 14.38 -21.68 -14.69
N LYS A 604 13.21 -21.28 -15.21
CA LYS A 604 11.94 -21.27 -14.48
C LYS A 604 11.40 -22.67 -14.23
N ALA A 605 11.50 -23.57 -15.21
CA ALA A 605 11.13 -24.97 -15.04
C ALA A 605 12.01 -25.69 -14.01
N LEU A 606 13.29 -25.31 -13.91
CA LEU A 606 14.23 -25.78 -12.89
C LEU A 606 14.08 -25.09 -11.52
N GLY A 607 13.15 -24.13 -11.37
CA GLY A 607 12.92 -23.41 -10.12
C GLY A 607 13.99 -22.39 -9.72
N ILE A 608 14.96 -22.10 -10.61
CA ILE A 608 16.08 -21.17 -10.34
C ILE A 608 15.62 -19.71 -10.39
N ILE A 609 14.69 -19.38 -11.30
CA ILE A 609 14.15 -18.03 -11.47
C ILE A 609 12.62 -18.03 -11.49
N THR A 610 12.02 -16.87 -11.21
CA THR A 610 10.58 -16.68 -11.28
C THR A 610 10.23 -15.42 -12.08
N TYR A 611 9.21 -15.52 -12.93
CA TYR A 611 8.57 -14.40 -13.63
C TYR A 611 7.08 -14.73 -13.82
N ARG A 612 6.25 -13.70 -14.00
CA ARG A 612 4.78 -13.83 -14.10
C ARG A 612 4.35 -14.78 -15.22
N LYS A 613 3.14 -15.35 -15.08
CA LYS A 613 2.53 -16.10 -16.19
C LYS A 613 2.12 -15.11 -17.29
N PHE A 614 2.18 -15.54 -18.54
CA PHE A 614 1.78 -14.72 -19.69
C PHE A 614 0.34 -14.25 -19.53
N ASN A 615 0.12 -12.95 -19.68
CA ASN A 615 -1.20 -12.33 -19.64
C ASN A 615 -1.40 -11.49 -20.92
N VAL A 616 -2.52 -11.71 -21.61
CA VAL A 616 -2.81 -11.07 -22.91
C VAL A 616 -2.99 -9.56 -22.77
N ASP A 617 -3.58 -9.08 -21.69
CA ASP A 617 -3.78 -7.64 -21.47
C ASP A 617 -2.48 -6.92 -21.13
N GLU A 618 -1.61 -7.56 -20.34
CA GLU A 618 -0.25 -7.08 -20.10
C GLU A 618 0.56 -7.06 -21.40
N ALA A 619 0.47 -8.12 -22.21
CA ALA A 619 1.14 -8.22 -23.51
C ALA A 619 0.68 -7.11 -24.47
N LYS A 620 -0.62 -6.85 -24.59
CA LYS A 620 -1.16 -5.76 -25.42
C LYS A 620 -0.67 -4.38 -24.98
N LYS A 621 -0.55 -4.15 -23.68
CA LYS A 621 -0.06 -2.88 -23.15
C LYS A 621 1.46 -2.76 -23.22
N TRP A 622 2.18 -3.87 -23.37
CA TRP A 622 3.64 -3.92 -23.51
C TRP A 622 4.10 -3.95 -24.97
N SER A 623 3.24 -4.36 -25.91
CA SER A 623 3.56 -4.40 -27.34
C SER A 623 4.08 -3.09 -27.94
N PRO A 624 3.64 -1.88 -27.52
CA PRO A 624 4.23 -0.64 -28.03
C PRO A 624 5.73 -0.53 -27.72
N ILE A 625 6.20 -1.08 -26.59
CA ILE A 625 7.62 -1.07 -26.21
C ILE A 625 8.42 -1.97 -27.16
N ALA A 626 7.90 -3.16 -27.48
CA ALA A 626 8.54 -4.08 -28.41
C ALA A 626 8.62 -3.49 -29.84
N ILE A 627 7.56 -2.81 -30.29
CA ILE A 627 7.58 -2.08 -31.57
C ILE A 627 8.64 -0.97 -31.55
N LEU A 628 8.67 -0.15 -30.50
CA LEU A 628 9.65 0.94 -30.36
C LEU A 628 11.10 0.41 -30.32
N LEU A 629 11.33 -0.76 -29.72
CA LEU A 629 12.64 -1.43 -29.73
C LEU A 629 13.09 -1.78 -31.15
N VAL A 630 12.24 -2.43 -31.95
CA VAL A 630 12.57 -2.81 -33.33
C VAL A 630 12.75 -1.58 -34.22
N VAL A 631 11.87 -0.58 -34.09
CA VAL A 631 11.99 0.70 -34.82
C VAL A 631 13.30 1.41 -34.47
N MET A 632 13.69 1.43 -33.20
CA MET A 632 14.96 2.00 -32.75
C MET A 632 16.16 1.27 -33.37
N ILE A 633 16.14 -0.06 -33.42
CA ILE A 633 17.24 -0.84 -34.01
C ILE A 633 17.33 -0.59 -35.52
N TYR A 634 16.19 -0.60 -36.21
CA TYR A 634 16.14 -0.39 -37.67
C TYR A 634 16.65 0.98 -38.08
N THR A 635 16.10 2.03 -37.47
CA THR A 635 16.46 3.43 -37.78
C THR A 635 17.92 3.71 -37.42
N SER A 636 18.43 3.07 -36.37
CA SER A 636 19.85 3.11 -36.00
C SER A 636 20.75 2.49 -37.07
N SER A 637 20.39 1.31 -37.58
CA SER A 637 21.16 0.63 -38.64
C SER A 637 21.16 1.43 -39.94
N LYS A 638 20.00 1.99 -40.33
CA LYS A 638 19.90 2.87 -41.51
C LYS A 638 20.70 4.15 -41.35
N ALA A 639 20.71 4.77 -40.16
CA ALA A 639 21.52 5.96 -39.90
C ALA A 639 23.03 5.67 -40.06
N LEU A 640 23.52 4.55 -39.52
CA LEU A 640 24.93 4.15 -39.63
C LEU A 640 25.38 3.82 -41.07
N LYS A 641 24.44 3.47 -41.96
CA LYS A 641 24.75 3.25 -43.39
C LYS A 641 25.14 4.56 -44.10
N TYR A 642 24.58 5.69 -43.67
CA TYR A 642 24.70 6.98 -44.37
C TYR A 642 25.53 8.01 -43.61
N LEU A 643 25.61 7.90 -42.28
CA LEU A 643 26.37 8.78 -41.41
C LEU A 643 27.65 8.11 -40.94
N SER A 644 28.71 8.89 -40.79
CA SER A 644 29.92 8.41 -40.13
C SER A 644 29.64 8.11 -38.65
N ILE A 645 30.43 7.20 -38.07
CA ILE A 645 30.30 6.78 -36.67
C ILE A 645 30.37 7.98 -35.71
N PRO A 646 31.25 9.00 -35.89
CA PRO A 646 31.26 10.18 -35.04
C PRO A 646 29.96 11.00 -35.15
N VAL A 647 29.46 11.25 -36.36
CA VAL A 647 28.23 12.02 -36.58
C VAL A 647 27.02 11.30 -35.97
N TYR A 648 26.91 9.99 -36.19
CA TYR A 648 25.89 9.17 -35.53
C TYR A 648 25.97 9.27 -33.99
N THR A 649 27.18 9.28 -33.44
CA THR A 649 27.43 9.36 -31.99
C THR A 649 27.07 10.73 -31.41
N ILE A 650 27.27 11.83 -32.15
CA ILE A 650 26.78 13.17 -31.77
C ILE A 650 25.27 13.14 -31.52
N PHE A 651 24.49 12.65 -32.48
CA PHE A 651 23.02 12.60 -32.35
C PHE A 651 22.56 11.62 -31.27
N LYS A 652 23.24 10.49 -31.09
CA LYS A 652 22.96 9.58 -29.97
C LYS A 652 23.18 10.25 -28.62
N ASN A 653 24.20 11.09 -28.48
CA ASN A 653 24.44 11.83 -27.25
C ASN A 653 23.42 12.98 -27.07
N LEU A 654 22.95 13.61 -28.16
CA LEU A 654 21.83 14.56 -28.11
C LEU A 654 20.52 13.90 -27.63
N THR A 655 20.33 12.60 -27.90
CA THR A 655 19.15 11.86 -27.41
C THR A 655 19.06 11.87 -25.87
N ILE A 656 20.19 11.97 -25.16
CA ILE A 656 20.22 12.06 -23.68
C ILE A 656 19.47 13.31 -23.21
N ILE A 657 19.62 14.43 -23.90
CA ILE A 657 18.93 15.69 -23.59
C ILE A 657 17.42 15.51 -23.81
N LEU A 658 17.03 14.89 -24.93
CA LEU A 658 15.63 14.62 -25.23
C LEU A 658 14.98 13.70 -24.18
N ILE A 659 15.70 12.68 -23.72
CA ILE A 659 15.25 11.80 -22.62
C ILE A 659 15.16 12.55 -21.30
N ALA A 660 16.12 13.43 -20.99
CA ALA A 660 16.11 14.20 -19.75
C ALA A 660 14.89 15.12 -19.64
N TYR A 661 14.56 15.85 -20.70
CA TYR A 661 13.36 16.70 -20.73
C TYR A 661 12.07 15.88 -20.84
N GLY A 662 12.07 14.76 -21.58
CA GLY A 662 10.94 13.83 -21.59
C GLY A 662 10.67 13.21 -20.21
N GLU A 663 11.72 12.94 -19.43
CA GLU A 663 11.62 12.46 -18.04
C GLU A 663 10.95 13.53 -17.15
N VAL A 664 11.34 14.80 -17.31
CA VAL A 664 10.70 15.93 -16.60
C VAL A 664 9.22 16.06 -16.97
N LEU A 665 8.88 15.98 -18.27
CA LEU A 665 7.49 16.09 -18.72
C LEU A 665 6.59 14.96 -18.20
N TRP A 666 7.10 13.73 -18.10
CA TRP A 666 6.28 12.57 -17.76
C TRP A 666 6.30 12.19 -16.27
N PHE A 667 7.36 12.58 -15.53
CA PHE A 667 7.55 12.19 -14.13
C PHE A 667 7.79 13.38 -13.18
N GLY A 668 7.82 14.61 -13.69
CA GLY A 668 8.12 15.82 -12.91
C GLY A 668 9.62 16.01 -12.61
N GLY A 669 9.96 17.14 -11.96
CA GLY A 669 11.32 17.48 -11.55
C GLY A 669 11.98 18.57 -12.41
N ARG A 670 13.32 18.65 -12.37
CA ARG A 670 14.11 19.63 -13.14
C ARG A 670 15.45 19.05 -13.61
N VAL A 671 15.92 19.49 -14.78
CA VAL A 671 17.30 19.26 -15.24
C VAL A 671 18.19 20.35 -14.66
N THR A 672 19.21 19.98 -13.88
CA THR A 672 20.14 20.95 -13.29
C THR A 672 21.11 21.47 -14.34
N SER A 673 21.60 22.71 -14.20
CA SER A 673 22.59 23.29 -15.12
C SER A 673 23.87 22.46 -15.23
N MET A 674 24.26 21.78 -14.14
CA MET A 674 25.41 20.86 -14.14
C MET A 674 25.13 19.56 -14.92
N ALA A 675 23.92 19.01 -14.80
CA ALA A 675 23.52 17.85 -15.61
C ALA A 675 23.44 18.24 -17.10
N LEU A 676 22.85 19.39 -17.42
CA LEU A 676 22.83 19.89 -18.80
C LEU A 676 24.25 20.13 -19.34
N GLY A 677 25.14 20.72 -18.53
CA GLY A 677 26.55 20.88 -18.87
C GLY A 677 27.25 19.55 -19.16
N SER A 678 26.94 18.49 -18.41
CA SER A 678 27.48 17.16 -18.70
C SER A 678 26.98 16.58 -20.02
N PHE A 679 25.73 16.82 -20.39
CA PHE A 679 25.19 16.38 -21.68
C PHE A 679 25.83 17.13 -22.84
N LEU A 680 26.04 18.44 -22.69
CA LEU A 680 26.73 19.25 -23.68
C LEU A 680 28.20 18.84 -23.82
N LEU A 681 28.89 18.52 -22.73
CA LEU A 681 30.25 17.96 -22.78
C LEU A 681 30.28 16.58 -23.47
N MET A 682 29.26 15.75 -23.25
CA MET A 682 29.12 14.46 -23.93
C MET A 682 28.82 14.61 -25.42
N VAL A 683 28.14 15.68 -25.83
CA VAL A 683 27.98 16.00 -27.25
C VAL A 683 29.29 16.54 -27.83
N LEU A 684 29.97 17.41 -27.07
CA LEU A 684 31.26 18.00 -27.45
C LEU A 684 32.33 16.94 -27.67
N SER A 685 32.40 15.88 -26.84
CA SER A 685 33.34 14.78 -27.07
C SER A 685 33.15 14.14 -28.45
N SER A 686 31.90 13.89 -28.85
CA SER A 686 31.59 13.34 -30.17
C SER A 686 31.89 14.31 -31.32
N VAL A 687 31.74 15.62 -31.11
CA VAL A 687 32.13 16.67 -32.08
C VAL A 687 33.65 16.71 -32.25
N VAL A 688 34.40 16.59 -31.16
CA VAL A 688 35.87 16.53 -31.19
C VAL A 688 36.36 15.26 -31.88
N ALA A 689 35.70 14.12 -31.63
CA ALA A 689 35.98 12.87 -32.35
C ALA A 689 35.75 13.03 -33.86
N TYR A 690 34.67 13.72 -34.25
CA TYR A 690 34.39 14.02 -35.66
C TYR A 690 35.45 14.92 -36.29
N TYR A 691 35.94 15.94 -35.58
CA TYR A 691 37.01 16.81 -36.08
C TYR A 691 38.36 16.08 -36.25
N GLY A 692 38.60 15.06 -35.42
CA GLY A 692 39.78 14.20 -35.49
C GLY A 692 39.79 13.19 -36.63
N ASP A 693 38.62 12.77 -37.08
CA ASP A 693 38.45 12.01 -38.33
C ASP A 693 38.48 13.04 -39.48
N ASN A 694 39.67 13.32 -40.03
CA ASN A 694 39.86 14.20 -41.19
C ASN A 694 38.84 13.88 -42.29
N ALA A 695 37.75 14.65 -42.36
CA ALA A 695 36.73 14.45 -43.39
C ALA A 695 37.18 15.13 -44.67
N GLU A 696 37.63 14.34 -45.65
CA GLU A 696 37.77 14.76 -47.05
C GLU A 696 36.45 15.41 -47.53
N ALA A 697 36.58 16.50 -48.28
CA ALA A 697 35.46 17.26 -48.81
C ALA A 697 34.61 16.39 -49.77
N LYS A 698 33.32 16.23 -49.45
CA LYS A 698 32.39 15.40 -50.21
C LYS A 698 31.65 16.18 -51.30
N THR A 699 31.36 15.51 -52.42
CA THR A 699 30.76 16.06 -53.64
C THR A 699 29.23 16.23 -53.54
N ALA A 700 28.58 16.90 -54.49
CA ALA A 700 27.14 17.22 -54.44
C ALA A 700 26.20 16.00 -54.39
N SER A 701 26.61 14.82 -54.89
CA SER A 701 25.86 13.55 -54.76
C SER A 701 25.85 13.01 -53.32
N ASP A 702 26.83 13.40 -52.50
CA ASP A 702 26.92 12.98 -51.10
C ASP A 702 25.95 13.76 -50.21
N THR A 703 25.49 14.93 -50.65
CA THR A 703 24.63 15.82 -49.84
C THR A 703 23.24 15.23 -49.61
N MET A 704 22.62 14.62 -50.63
CA MET A 704 21.31 13.97 -50.49
C MET A 704 21.38 12.70 -49.62
N THR A 705 22.44 11.91 -49.77
CA THR A 705 22.74 10.76 -48.92
C THR A 705 22.94 11.18 -47.46
N MET A 706 23.61 12.32 -47.24
CA MET A 706 23.79 12.90 -45.91
C MET A 706 22.47 13.36 -45.28
N TYR A 707 21.60 14.07 -46.02
CA TYR A 707 20.28 14.47 -45.52
C TYR A 707 19.40 13.28 -45.18
N LEU A 708 19.43 12.22 -46.00
CA LEU A 708 18.73 10.98 -45.70
C LEU A 708 19.28 10.33 -44.42
N GLY A 709 20.59 10.36 -44.21
CA GLY A 709 21.23 9.94 -42.97
C GLY A 709 20.74 10.72 -41.75
N TYR A 710 20.66 12.05 -41.84
CA TYR A 710 20.13 12.89 -40.77
C TYR A 710 18.65 12.64 -40.49
N LEU A 711 17.83 12.39 -41.51
CA LEU A 711 16.43 12.02 -41.34
C LEU A 711 16.31 10.72 -40.53
N TRP A 712 17.03 9.67 -40.92
CA TRP A 712 17.03 8.39 -40.18
C TRP A 712 17.51 8.56 -38.75
N MET A 713 18.53 9.39 -38.54
CA MET A 713 19.06 9.65 -37.21
C MET A 713 18.08 10.46 -36.35
N PHE A 714 17.39 11.44 -36.92
CA PHE A 714 16.34 12.20 -36.25
C PHE A 714 15.23 11.26 -35.77
N THR A 715 14.69 10.41 -36.65
CA THR A 715 13.70 9.39 -36.28
C THR A 715 14.24 8.47 -35.18
N ASN A 716 15.52 8.08 -35.28
CA ASN A 716 16.16 7.22 -34.30
C ASN A 716 16.26 7.85 -32.91
N CYS A 717 16.57 9.15 -32.80
CA CYS A 717 16.61 9.87 -31.53
C CYS A 717 15.24 9.83 -30.83
N PHE A 718 14.16 10.14 -31.54
CA PHE A 718 12.81 10.13 -30.99
C PHE A 718 12.35 8.71 -30.61
N SER A 719 12.58 7.71 -31.46
CA SER A 719 12.21 6.32 -31.16
C SER A 719 13.01 5.77 -29.98
N SER A 720 14.30 6.10 -29.87
CA SER A 720 15.15 5.71 -28.74
C SER A 720 14.64 6.29 -27.42
N ALA A 721 14.27 7.58 -27.42
CA ALA A 721 13.76 8.23 -26.23
C ALA A 721 12.38 7.72 -25.83
N ALA A 722 11.48 7.57 -26.80
CA ALA A 722 10.15 6.98 -26.58
C ALA A 722 10.26 5.57 -26.02
N PHE A 723 11.14 4.72 -26.55
CA PHE A 723 11.39 3.38 -26.04
C PHE A 723 11.74 3.39 -24.55
N VAL A 724 12.75 4.17 -24.15
CA VAL A 724 13.24 4.19 -22.76
C VAL A 724 12.21 4.82 -21.80
N LEU A 725 11.54 5.90 -22.21
CA LEU A 725 10.55 6.60 -21.37
C LEU A 725 9.26 5.77 -21.20
N VAL A 726 8.73 5.19 -22.27
CA VAL A 726 7.55 4.31 -22.22
C VAL A 726 7.85 3.05 -21.43
N MET A 727 9.00 2.42 -21.67
CA MET A 727 9.42 1.24 -20.90
C MET A 727 9.46 1.55 -19.41
N ARG A 728 10.11 2.65 -18.99
CA ARG A 728 10.16 3.03 -17.58
C ARG A 728 8.78 3.37 -16.99
N LYS A 729 7.94 4.09 -17.74
CA LYS A 729 6.56 4.41 -17.32
C LYS A 729 5.76 3.13 -17.09
N ARG A 730 5.85 2.15 -18.00
CA ARG A 730 5.15 0.87 -17.90
C ARG A 730 5.70 -0.01 -16.77
N ILE A 731 7.01 -0.06 -16.55
CA ILE A 731 7.62 -0.76 -15.40
C ILE A 731 7.02 -0.23 -14.09
N LYS A 732 6.94 1.10 -13.91
CA LYS A 732 6.35 1.71 -12.72
C LYS A 732 4.85 1.40 -12.56
N LEU A 733 4.08 1.39 -13.65
CA LEU A 733 2.63 1.13 -13.61
C LEU A 733 2.27 -0.34 -13.39
N THR A 734 3.09 -1.28 -13.87
CA THR A 734 2.83 -2.73 -13.81
C THR A 734 3.56 -3.45 -12.68
N ASN A 735 4.52 -2.76 -12.06
CA ASN A 735 5.44 -3.31 -11.05
C ASN A 735 6.20 -4.55 -11.57
N PHE A 736 6.55 -4.54 -12.86
CA PHE A 736 7.33 -5.61 -13.48
C PHE A 736 8.75 -5.66 -12.90
N LYS A 737 9.20 -6.86 -12.55
CA LYS A 737 10.59 -7.11 -12.15
C LYS A 737 11.47 -7.33 -13.38
N ASP A 738 12.77 -7.56 -13.15
CA ASP A 738 13.79 -7.66 -14.20
C ASP A 738 13.49 -8.80 -15.20
N PHE A 739 13.17 -9.99 -14.68
CA PHE A 739 12.79 -11.14 -15.50
C PHE A 739 11.44 -10.98 -16.20
N ASP A 740 10.47 -10.28 -15.60
CA ASP A 740 9.18 -9.98 -16.24
C ASP A 740 9.39 -9.09 -17.47
N THR A 741 10.16 -8.01 -17.27
CA THR A 741 10.51 -7.03 -18.32
C THR A 741 11.28 -7.72 -19.46
N MET A 742 12.26 -8.56 -19.12
CA MET A 742 13.03 -9.32 -20.10
C MET A 742 12.16 -10.32 -20.87
N TYR A 743 11.27 -11.05 -20.18
CA TYR A 743 10.36 -12.00 -20.81
C TYR A 743 9.45 -11.31 -21.83
N TYR A 744 8.76 -10.25 -21.45
CA TYR A 744 7.85 -9.54 -22.36
C TYR A 744 8.58 -8.80 -23.49
N ASN A 745 9.75 -8.21 -23.23
CA ASN A 745 10.56 -7.56 -24.28
C ASN A 745 11.00 -8.55 -25.36
N ASN A 746 11.56 -9.70 -24.99
CA ASN A 746 12.05 -10.67 -25.98
C ASN A 746 10.88 -11.39 -26.67
N LEU A 747 9.89 -11.87 -25.91
CA LEU A 747 8.78 -12.65 -26.47
C LEU A 747 7.98 -11.86 -27.52
N LEU A 748 7.66 -10.59 -27.22
CA LEU A 748 6.85 -9.76 -28.12
C LEU A 748 7.65 -9.20 -29.30
N SER A 749 8.98 -9.11 -29.17
CA SER A 749 9.83 -8.62 -30.27
C SER A 749 10.09 -9.68 -31.33
N ILE A 750 10.11 -10.98 -30.98
CA ILE A 750 10.36 -12.09 -31.94
C ILE A 750 9.47 -12.03 -33.19
N PRO A 751 8.12 -11.99 -33.09
CA PRO A 751 7.27 -11.96 -34.29
C PRO A 751 7.50 -10.70 -35.14
N ILE A 752 7.79 -9.56 -34.50
CA ILE A 752 8.06 -8.29 -35.18
C ILE A 752 9.41 -8.38 -35.91
N LEU A 753 10.45 -8.92 -35.27
CA LEU A 753 11.79 -9.09 -35.84
C LEU A 753 11.78 -10.07 -37.01
N LEU A 754 11.06 -11.19 -36.91
CA LEU A 754 10.91 -12.13 -38.02
C LEU A 754 10.19 -11.49 -39.21
N ALA A 755 9.09 -10.77 -38.96
CA ALA A 755 8.40 -10.02 -40.01
C ALA A 755 9.31 -8.98 -40.68
N CYS A 756 10.06 -8.20 -39.90
CA CYS A 756 11.04 -7.25 -40.44
C CYS A 756 12.16 -7.93 -41.21
N SER A 757 12.63 -9.10 -40.77
CA SER A 757 13.66 -9.86 -41.47
C SER A 757 13.18 -10.29 -42.86
N PHE A 758 11.97 -10.85 -42.98
CA PHE A 758 11.42 -11.25 -44.27
C PHE A 758 11.12 -10.06 -45.21
N LEU A 759 10.75 -8.91 -44.66
CA LEU A 759 10.35 -7.75 -45.46
C LEU A 759 11.51 -6.82 -45.84
N LEU A 760 12.56 -6.73 -45.01
CA LEU A 760 13.59 -5.69 -45.12
C LEU A 760 15.01 -6.24 -45.36
N GLU A 761 15.23 -7.54 -45.19
CA GLU A 761 16.53 -8.19 -45.43
C GLU A 761 16.51 -9.03 -46.71
N ASP A 762 17.68 -9.22 -47.30
CA ASP A 762 17.82 -9.95 -48.56
C ASP A 762 17.90 -11.47 -48.30
N TRP A 763 16.84 -12.18 -48.64
CA TRP A 763 16.76 -13.65 -48.56
C TRP A 763 17.04 -14.34 -49.90
N SER A 764 17.68 -13.65 -50.86
CA SER A 764 18.08 -14.25 -52.13
C SER A 764 19.00 -15.46 -51.90
N PRO A 765 18.95 -16.50 -52.77
CA PRO A 765 19.82 -17.66 -52.64
C PRO A 765 21.31 -17.30 -52.57
N ALA A 766 21.73 -16.24 -53.28
CA ALA A 766 23.08 -15.72 -53.24
C ALA A 766 23.45 -15.16 -51.86
N ASN A 767 22.60 -14.32 -51.26
CA ASN A 767 22.86 -13.77 -49.93
C ASN A 767 22.76 -14.84 -48.83
N LEU A 768 21.90 -15.84 -48.99
CA LEU A 768 21.80 -16.96 -48.06
C LEU A 768 23.08 -17.82 -48.07
N ALA A 769 23.65 -18.07 -49.25
CA ALA A 769 24.93 -18.77 -49.38
C ALA A 769 26.10 -17.99 -48.76
N LEU A 770 26.06 -16.65 -48.82
CA LEU A 770 27.04 -15.79 -48.14
C LEU A 770 26.91 -15.82 -46.61
N ASN A 771 25.68 -15.80 -46.10
CA ASN A 771 25.41 -15.83 -44.66
C ASN A 771 25.63 -17.23 -44.05
N PHE A 772 25.39 -18.30 -44.82
CA PHE A 772 25.50 -19.69 -44.39
C PHE A 772 26.32 -20.56 -45.37
N PRO A 773 27.65 -20.33 -45.48
CA PRO A 773 28.53 -21.10 -46.36
C PRO A 773 28.47 -22.59 -46.05
N GLU A 774 28.46 -23.47 -47.05
CA GLU A 774 28.28 -24.92 -46.84
C GLU A 774 29.35 -25.55 -45.94
N ASP A 775 30.59 -25.06 -46.02
CA ASP A 775 31.75 -25.50 -45.23
C ASP A 775 31.70 -25.04 -43.77
N LYS A 776 30.97 -23.96 -43.46
CA LYS A 776 30.92 -23.33 -42.12
C LYS A 776 29.52 -23.17 -41.54
N ARG A 777 28.48 -23.69 -42.21
CA ARG A 777 27.07 -23.48 -41.85
C ARG A 777 26.77 -23.81 -40.38
N ALA A 778 27.24 -24.96 -39.89
CA ALA A 778 27.05 -25.36 -38.50
C ALA A 778 27.77 -24.42 -37.52
N ALA A 779 28.97 -23.97 -37.86
CA ALA A 779 29.74 -23.03 -37.06
C ALA A 779 29.05 -21.66 -36.99
N THR A 780 28.51 -21.15 -38.10
CA THR A 780 27.73 -19.91 -38.12
C THR A 780 26.48 -20.00 -37.25
N ILE A 781 25.72 -21.11 -37.34
CA ILE A 781 24.51 -21.30 -36.52
C ILE A 781 24.88 -21.38 -35.03
N LEU A 782 25.91 -22.14 -34.67
CA LEU A 782 26.38 -22.23 -33.28
C LEU A 782 26.85 -20.87 -32.74
N ALA A 783 27.57 -20.11 -33.57
CA ALA A 783 27.98 -18.75 -33.30
C ALA A 783 26.79 -17.83 -32.99
N MET A 784 25.71 -17.91 -33.77
CA MET A 784 24.47 -17.15 -33.50
C MET A 784 23.82 -17.55 -32.16
N ILE A 785 23.77 -18.84 -31.85
CA ILE A 785 23.19 -19.34 -30.58
C ILE A 785 24.04 -18.88 -29.38
N PHE A 786 25.36 -18.96 -29.48
CA PHE A 786 26.29 -18.51 -28.43
C PHE A 786 26.20 -16.98 -28.21
N SER A 787 26.08 -16.22 -29.29
CA SER A 787 25.74 -14.79 -29.24
C SER A 787 24.39 -14.56 -28.53
N GLY A 788 23.40 -15.42 -28.77
CA GLY A 788 22.12 -15.47 -28.05
C GLY A 788 22.26 -15.68 -26.54
N ALA A 789 23.15 -16.56 -26.08
CA ALA A 789 23.41 -16.76 -24.66
C ALA A 789 23.98 -15.49 -23.99
N SER A 790 24.87 -14.77 -24.68
CA SER A 790 25.37 -13.46 -24.21
C SER A 790 24.26 -12.40 -24.16
N SER A 791 23.21 -12.54 -25.00
CA SER A 791 22.08 -11.61 -25.05
C SER A 791 21.17 -11.64 -23.82
N VAL A 792 21.16 -12.77 -23.10
CA VAL A 792 20.43 -12.92 -21.82
C VAL A 792 20.94 -11.92 -20.79
N ALA A 793 22.26 -11.80 -20.65
CA ALA A 793 22.88 -10.94 -19.65
C ALA A 793 22.55 -9.47 -19.89
N ILE A 794 22.68 -8.98 -21.14
CA ILE A 794 22.38 -7.59 -21.48
C ILE A 794 20.88 -7.30 -21.40
N SER A 795 20.02 -8.23 -21.80
CA SER A 795 18.57 -8.04 -21.73
C SER A 795 18.09 -7.92 -20.26
N TYR A 796 18.64 -8.76 -19.36
CA TYR A 796 18.39 -8.67 -17.93
C TYR A 796 18.96 -7.38 -17.31
N CYS A 797 20.25 -7.11 -17.54
CA CYS A 797 20.93 -5.95 -16.93
C CYS A 797 20.36 -4.62 -17.43
N SER A 798 19.91 -4.55 -18.68
CA SER A 798 19.21 -3.37 -19.21
C SER A 798 17.88 -3.14 -18.51
N ALA A 799 17.06 -4.18 -18.32
CA ALA A 799 15.81 -4.08 -17.59
C ALA A 799 16.04 -3.66 -16.13
N TRP A 800 17.04 -4.28 -15.49
CA TRP A 800 17.44 -3.99 -14.13
C TRP A 800 17.90 -2.54 -13.96
N CYS A 801 18.81 -2.08 -14.82
CA CYS A 801 19.33 -0.71 -14.79
C CYS A 801 18.19 0.31 -14.96
N VAL A 802 17.25 0.12 -15.90
CA VAL A 802 16.13 1.05 -16.10
C VAL A 802 15.16 1.05 -14.91
N ARG A 803 14.96 -0.10 -14.25
CA ARG A 803 14.10 -0.21 -13.06
C ARG A 803 14.68 0.55 -11.86
N VAL A 804 15.97 0.41 -11.58
CA VAL A 804 16.60 0.97 -10.36
C VAL A 804 17.27 2.34 -10.57
N THR A 805 17.39 2.81 -11.81
CA THR A 805 17.98 4.13 -12.14
C THR A 805 16.98 5.05 -12.86
N SER A 806 17.47 6.21 -13.32
CA SER A 806 16.70 7.14 -14.16
C SER A 806 16.84 6.82 -15.65
N SER A 807 15.81 7.13 -16.46
CA SER A 807 15.87 6.97 -17.92
C SER A 807 17.07 7.73 -18.50
N THR A 808 17.33 8.92 -17.95
CA THR A 808 18.49 9.74 -18.26
C THR A 808 19.80 9.07 -17.84
N THR A 809 19.86 8.50 -16.63
CA THR A 809 21.05 7.78 -16.14
C THR A 809 21.38 6.57 -17.00
N TYR A 810 20.39 5.73 -17.31
CA TYR A 810 20.54 4.60 -18.22
C TYR A 810 21.11 5.02 -19.59
N SER A 811 20.60 6.12 -20.15
CA SER A 811 21.03 6.62 -21.46
C SER A 811 22.45 7.20 -21.43
N MET A 812 22.81 7.93 -20.36
CA MET A 812 24.16 8.46 -20.15
C MET A 812 25.18 7.35 -19.97
N VAL A 813 24.86 6.32 -19.19
CA VAL A 813 25.71 5.13 -19.02
C VAL A 813 25.89 4.40 -20.35
N GLY A 814 24.83 4.26 -21.15
CA GLY A 814 24.91 3.68 -22.48
C GLY A 814 25.84 4.45 -23.42
N ALA A 815 25.89 5.78 -23.33
CA ALA A 815 26.83 6.61 -24.09
C ALA A 815 28.28 6.43 -23.59
N LEU A 816 28.48 6.43 -22.27
CA LEU A 816 29.79 6.21 -21.63
C LEU A 816 30.37 4.83 -21.93
N ASN A 817 29.52 3.80 -22.05
CA ASN A 817 29.95 2.44 -22.33
C ASN A 817 30.57 2.28 -23.74
N LYS A 818 30.44 3.29 -24.60
CA LYS A 818 31.15 3.34 -25.89
C LYS A 818 32.61 3.75 -25.75
N LEU A 819 33.02 4.38 -24.64
CA LEU A 819 34.41 4.79 -24.39
C LEU A 819 35.36 3.60 -24.19
N PRO A 820 35.03 2.57 -23.40
CA PRO A 820 35.83 1.34 -23.32
C PRO A 820 35.92 0.61 -24.66
N ILE A 821 34.89 0.68 -25.50
CA ILE A 821 34.89 0.11 -26.85
C ILE A 821 35.80 0.92 -27.78
N ALA A 822 35.80 2.26 -27.68
CA ALA A 822 36.74 3.11 -28.40
C ALA A 822 38.19 2.87 -27.95
N LEU A 823 38.43 2.75 -26.64
CA LEU A 823 39.73 2.38 -26.06
C LEU A 823 40.21 0.99 -26.51
N SER A 824 39.35 -0.02 -26.47
CA SER A 824 39.69 -1.35 -26.99
C SER A 824 39.87 -1.33 -28.52
N GLY A 825 39.12 -0.46 -29.21
CA GLY A 825 39.29 -0.09 -30.60
C GLY A 825 40.69 0.45 -30.93
N LEU A 826 41.32 1.20 -30.03
CA LEU A 826 42.67 1.76 -30.20
C LEU A 826 43.79 0.78 -29.79
N VAL A 827 43.49 -0.18 -28.91
CA VAL A 827 44.48 -1.14 -28.35
C VAL A 827 44.53 -2.46 -29.12
N PHE A 828 43.37 -2.94 -29.60
CA PHE A 828 43.24 -4.26 -30.22
C PHE A 828 42.95 -4.21 -31.73
N PHE A 829 42.71 -3.02 -32.28
CA PHE A 829 42.37 -2.84 -33.68
C PHE A 829 43.14 -1.60 -34.19
N ASP A 830 43.64 -1.60 -35.42
CA ASP A 830 44.47 -0.54 -36.01
C ASP A 830 43.71 0.78 -36.26
N ALA A 831 42.97 1.29 -35.27
CA ALA A 831 42.29 2.58 -35.34
C ALA A 831 43.32 3.71 -35.19
N ALA A 832 43.15 4.78 -35.99
CA ALA A 832 44.06 5.93 -35.97
C ALA A 832 44.07 6.61 -34.58
N VAL A 833 45.16 6.42 -33.85
CA VAL A 833 45.42 7.13 -32.57
C VAL A 833 45.90 8.53 -32.92
N ASN A 834 45.03 9.54 -32.80
CA ASN A 834 45.39 10.93 -33.01
C ASN A 834 44.98 11.77 -31.80
N PHE A 835 45.55 12.98 -31.70
CA PHE A 835 45.35 13.85 -30.54
C PHE A 835 43.85 14.10 -30.26
N TRP A 836 43.05 14.25 -31.31
CA TRP A 836 41.61 14.52 -31.22
C TRP A 836 40.80 13.29 -30.79
N SER A 837 41.13 12.10 -31.29
CA SER A 837 40.45 10.86 -30.90
C SER A 837 40.73 10.52 -29.43
N VAL A 838 41.96 10.70 -28.95
CA VAL A 838 42.31 10.56 -27.53
C VAL A 838 41.63 11.63 -26.68
N SER A 839 41.64 12.90 -27.11
CA SER A 839 40.99 14.01 -26.41
C SER A 839 39.48 13.80 -26.26
N SER A 840 38.82 13.26 -27.29
CA SER A 840 37.39 12.95 -27.26
C SER A 840 37.03 11.95 -26.15
N ILE A 841 37.90 10.97 -25.89
CA ILE A 841 37.68 9.96 -24.86
C ILE A 841 37.78 10.59 -23.47
N PHE A 842 38.79 11.45 -23.24
CA PHE A 842 38.93 12.19 -21.98
C PHE A 842 37.78 13.16 -21.73
N ILE A 843 37.33 13.90 -22.75
CA ILE A 843 36.17 14.80 -22.64
C ILE A 843 34.91 14.00 -22.32
N GLY A 844 34.69 12.86 -22.98
CA GLY A 844 33.55 11.97 -22.72
C GLY A 844 33.56 11.38 -21.30
N PHE A 845 34.73 10.95 -20.82
CA PHE A 845 34.90 10.48 -19.44
C PHE A 845 34.65 11.59 -18.42
N GLY A 846 35.19 12.79 -18.68
CA GLY A 846 34.93 13.99 -17.88
C GLY A 846 33.45 14.33 -17.83
N ALA A 847 32.74 14.25 -18.96
CA ALA A 847 31.28 14.43 -19.00
C ALA A 847 30.55 13.41 -18.10
N GLY A 848 30.99 12.16 -18.08
CA GLY A 848 30.47 11.13 -17.17
C GLY A 848 30.68 11.45 -15.70
N LEU A 849 31.88 11.91 -15.32
CA LEU A 849 32.19 12.35 -13.96
C LEU A 849 31.35 13.57 -13.56
N VAL A 850 31.24 14.57 -14.43
CA VAL A 850 30.41 15.76 -14.18
C VAL A 850 28.95 15.35 -14.00
N TYR A 851 28.43 14.39 -14.78
CA TYR A 851 27.07 13.87 -14.58
C TYR A 851 26.91 13.12 -13.27
N ALA A 852 27.87 12.27 -12.89
CA ALA A 852 27.85 11.56 -11.63
C ALA A 852 27.85 12.53 -10.43
N VAL A 853 28.69 13.57 -10.48
CA VAL A 853 28.72 14.66 -9.50
C VAL A 853 27.42 15.46 -9.55
N ALA A 854 26.86 15.74 -10.73
CA ALA A 854 25.58 16.43 -10.87
C ALA A 854 24.45 15.63 -10.21
N LYS A 855 24.44 14.31 -10.38
CA LYS A 855 23.45 13.43 -9.75
C LYS A 855 23.67 13.30 -8.25
N GLN A 856 24.92 13.18 -7.79
CA GLN A 856 25.24 13.17 -6.36
C GLN A 856 24.87 14.50 -5.70
N ARG A 857 25.17 15.64 -6.35
CA ARG A 857 24.76 16.97 -5.89
C ARG A 857 23.26 17.16 -5.94
N GLN A 858 22.57 16.69 -6.98
CA GLN A 858 21.12 16.71 -7.05
C GLN A 858 20.53 15.86 -5.91
N GLN A 859 21.10 14.68 -5.65
CA GLN A 859 20.74 13.85 -4.50
C GLN A 859 21.04 14.55 -3.17
N MET A 860 22.14 15.30 -3.04
CA MET A 860 22.52 16.10 -1.87
C MET A 860 21.71 17.40 -1.71
N GLU A 861 21.18 17.96 -2.79
CA GLU A 861 20.26 19.11 -2.80
C GLU A 861 18.84 18.68 -2.47
N THR A 862 18.42 17.50 -2.91
CA THR A 862 17.18 16.85 -2.45
C THR A 862 17.35 16.19 -1.10
N ALA A 863 18.58 15.91 -0.68
CA ALA A 863 18.89 15.52 0.69
C ALA A 863 18.72 16.76 1.57
N PRO A 864 18.22 16.60 2.80
CA PRO A 864 18.11 17.68 3.73
C PRO A 864 19.47 18.22 4.04
N LYS A 865 19.74 19.45 3.62
CA LYS A 865 20.78 20.23 4.29
C LYS A 865 20.22 20.58 5.67
N LEU A 866 20.90 20.10 6.72
CA LEU A 866 20.64 20.53 8.10
C LEU A 866 20.62 22.06 8.14
N PRO A 867 19.63 22.70 8.79
CA PRO A 867 19.67 24.14 8.96
C PRO A 867 20.90 24.53 9.79
N LYS A 868 21.59 25.59 9.36
CA LYS A 868 22.65 26.24 10.15
C LYS A 868 22.06 26.92 11.37
#